data_AF-A0A7C4EFS0-F1
#
_entry.id   AF-A0A7C4EFS0-F1
#
_cell.length_a   1.000
_cell.length_b   1.000
_cell.length_c   1.000
_cell.angle_alpha   90.00
_cell.angle_beta   90.00
_cell.angle_gamma   90.00
#
_symmetry.space_group_name_H-M   'P 1'
#
loop_
_entity.id
_entity.type
_entity.pdbx_description
1 polymer ?
#
loop_
_entity_poly.entity_id
_entity_poly.type
_entity_poly.pdbx_seq_one_letter_code
_entity_poly.pdbx_strand_id
1 'polypeptide(L)'
;MPLTIRCPSCGKIQPLRPADLGGAVRCVACGESMQCPSLIELRVAAQRPGSGVVEASGCEPPAPVPAAGRQRHGHRALVGALLLCLVVLAGGAAYTVRALRLRGPTARLDANSPAPATRPAEDIEDQLLALKAQAEDLAIAGRLQEAHEKYRQLERRLATQKISDPALRATLERARQDQDRIYAILLGAVERGYVPRTGEPAEGPGTARRQPPTTAAAGEAGEAPARRWVPAAGTDAGRNGQKAVRPPRRLIHAGAELDEQIGVAISRGMDLLLGQMRDGEVVLGREVHPTYRQALNALVAWALLEGALATGDQRVSPDAAFTVVLLEKMKQHAMVADSANPAAPATYGRAMRAAALAVHNRPEDRDALAADVQWLVQAARNGAYSQGNRPVAEASDPVPAGAQAPPAIVRGPLDAGAMEAGAGNGGWAWDNANSQYGVLGVAAGANAGIEVPETYWREVEKHWTGCQLRSGEWGYRAGDKVGSLAMTAGGVASLLAAHDFTDALVHGGQVGRDPYSEALAKGLNWLKGGVGALEGQAGQGGRLGYDLFGVMRVGLESGFKHLGPLDWYRDLAARALRLQGPSGAWGRQATSAEAMIETSYHILFLSRGRHPVMMAKLRFDGYWCNRARDAANLARYASRQLQRPVNWQLVAIHSDVGQWMDAPVLSIASHEALRFREEEIARLRHYAEAGGLLFTHADADSAEFTRSVGELARKLFPRYEMKDLPADHPLYSMNGPVQPPLGLKHVSNGSRLLLVHSPTDIAVYWQTRAEAQRPNAFRLGLNLYLYAVGNGPGAHRLATAYLPAAAVRPQRSRPVARVRHHGNWDPEPFAFERLSRWRQADSGESLELREVDLKDLAGEPARLAHLTGNARVRFTDSQCEALRAYVEGGGTVLIDVCGGGGGGLNGNGFAASVADLLQRAFPGATPEQMPADHVLLRGTRPALRSGPSTMVGGASTGLYRLPHGQGQVIFTPWDITTGLVGAGAWGVTGYQPEFCLDFLDNLLTWAAAVR
;
A
#
# COMPACT_ATOMS: atom_id res chain seq x y z
N MET A 1 -38.39 -10.89 14.81
CA MET A 1 -39.80 -10.92 14.37
C MET A 1 -39.86 -11.46 12.94
N PRO A 2 -40.85 -12.30 12.59
CA PRO A 2 -41.11 -12.65 11.20
C PRO A 2 -41.58 -11.39 10.45
N LEU A 3 -40.97 -11.11 9.30
CA LEU A 3 -41.38 -9.99 8.44
C LEU A 3 -42.49 -10.47 7.50
N THR A 4 -43.49 -9.63 7.28
CA THR A 4 -44.62 -9.90 6.38
C THR A 4 -44.91 -8.68 5.52
N ILE A 5 -45.50 -8.91 4.35
CA ILE A 5 -45.99 -7.83 3.47
C ILE A 5 -47.44 -8.11 3.07
N ARG A 6 -48.26 -7.06 3.07
CA ARG A 6 -49.65 -7.10 2.58
C ARG A 6 -49.67 -6.71 1.11
N CYS A 7 -50.29 -7.53 0.26
CA CYS A 7 -50.45 -7.21 -1.15
C CYS A 7 -51.43 -6.04 -1.34
N PRO A 8 -51.03 -4.96 -2.06
CA PRO A 8 -51.94 -3.82 -2.31
C PRO A 8 -53.08 -4.17 -3.27
N SER A 9 -52.89 -5.18 -4.14
CA SER A 9 -53.89 -5.60 -5.14
C SER A 9 -54.96 -6.54 -4.55
N CYS A 10 -54.57 -7.56 -3.77
CA CYS A 10 -55.51 -8.57 -3.26
C CYS A 10 -55.63 -8.63 -1.72
N GLY A 11 -54.98 -7.71 -0.98
CA GLY A 11 -55.08 -7.59 0.48
C GLY A 11 -54.47 -8.72 1.33
N LYS A 12 -54.04 -9.83 0.72
CA LYS A 12 -53.45 -10.99 1.42
C LYS A 12 -52.05 -10.68 1.93
N ILE A 13 -51.71 -11.25 3.08
CA ILE A 13 -50.41 -11.10 3.74
C ILE A 13 -49.54 -12.33 3.41
N GLN A 14 -48.28 -12.13 3.05
CA GLN A 14 -47.29 -13.20 2.87
C GLN A 14 -46.02 -12.93 3.69
N PRO A 15 -45.32 -13.97 4.17
CA PRO A 15 -44.04 -13.82 4.84
C PRO A 15 -42.95 -13.37 3.86
N LEU A 16 -42.01 -12.57 4.37
CA LEU A 16 -40.79 -12.16 3.68
C LEU A 16 -39.58 -12.86 4.30
N ARG A 17 -38.67 -13.35 3.47
CA ARG A 17 -37.34 -13.80 3.90
C ARG A 17 -36.40 -12.58 3.96
N PRO A 18 -35.32 -12.62 4.75
CA PRO A 18 -34.35 -11.52 4.79
C PRO A 18 -33.75 -11.15 3.43
N ALA A 19 -33.61 -12.12 2.52
CA ALA A 19 -33.13 -11.92 1.15
C ALA A 19 -34.14 -11.23 0.21
N ASP A 20 -35.41 -11.11 0.60
CA ASP A 20 -36.47 -10.49 -0.20
C ASP A 20 -36.57 -8.97 0.04
N LEU A 21 -35.83 -8.41 1.00
CA LEU A 21 -35.91 -7.01 1.42
C LEU A 21 -35.20 -6.05 0.44
N GLY A 22 -35.85 -4.95 0.08
CA GLY A 22 -35.38 -4.00 -0.94
C GLY A 22 -35.53 -4.50 -2.39
N GLY A 23 -35.96 -5.75 -2.61
CA GLY A 23 -36.26 -6.32 -3.91
C GLY A 23 -37.75 -6.30 -4.26
N ALA A 24 -38.07 -6.76 -5.47
CA ALA A 24 -39.45 -7.03 -5.88
C ALA A 24 -39.81 -8.50 -5.61
N VAL A 25 -40.95 -8.74 -4.95
CA VAL A 25 -41.52 -10.08 -4.74
C VAL A 25 -42.87 -10.20 -5.43
N ARG A 26 -43.19 -11.39 -5.94
CA ARG A 26 -44.55 -11.67 -6.43
C ARG A 26 -45.48 -12.08 -5.29
N CYS A 27 -46.72 -11.65 -5.37
CA CYS A 27 -47.79 -12.10 -4.48
C CYS A 27 -48.12 -13.56 -4.78
N VAL A 28 -48.01 -14.45 -3.79
CA VAL A 28 -48.33 -15.88 -3.94
C VAL A 28 -49.81 -16.15 -4.25
N ALA A 29 -50.68 -15.16 -4.06
CA ALA A 29 -52.13 -15.30 -4.26
C ALA A 29 -52.66 -14.73 -5.59
N CYS A 30 -52.01 -13.71 -6.17
CA CYS A 30 -52.46 -13.08 -7.42
C CYS A 30 -51.36 -12.80 -8.45
N GLY A 31 -50.09 -13.13 -8.16
CA GLY A 31 -48.96 -12.96 -9.08
C GLY A 31 -48.42 -11.53 -9.21
N GLU A 32 -49.11 -10.54 -8.62
CA GLU A 32 -48.76 -9.11 -8.64
C GLU A 32 -47.35 -8.85 -8.10
N SER A 33 -46.62 -7.90 -8.71
CA SER A 33 -45.27 -7.55 -8.28
C SER A 33 -45.30 -6.45 -7.21
N MET A 34 -44.69 -6.72 -6.07
CA MET A 34 -44.71 -5.86 -4.89
C MET A 34 -43.29 -5.50 -4.50
N GLN A 35 -43.01 -4.21 -4.33
CA GLN A 35 -41.70 -3.77 -3.84
C GLN A 35 -41.63 -3.97 -2.32
N CYS A 36 -40.64 -4.74 -1.85
CA CYS A 36 -40.38 -4.88 -0.43
C CYS A 36 -39.61 -3.66 0.09
N PRO A 37 -40.01 -3.09 1.24
CA PRO A 37 -39.19 -2.08 1.90
C PRO A 37 -37.82 -2.67 2.27
N SER A 38 -36.79 -1.85 2.14
CA SER A 38 -35.45 -2.16 2.60
C SER A 38 -35.38 -2.24 4.13
N LEU A 39 -34.33 -2.89 4.64
CA LEU A 39 -34.07 -2.96 6.09
C LEU A 39 -33.77 -1.57 6.71
N ILE A 40 -33.44 -0.57 5.89
CA ILE A 40 -33.29 0.83 6.30
C ILE A 40 -34.67 1.48 6.46
N GLU A 41 -35.55 1.36 5.47
CA GLU A 41 -36.91 1.92 5.53
C GLU A 41 -37.73 1.34 6.69
N LEU A 42 -37.61 0.03 6.96
CA LEU A 42 -38.22 -0.61 8.12
C LEU A 42 -37.71 -0.04 9.45
N ARG A 43 -36.41 0.29 9.55
CA ARG A 43 -35.82 0.93 10.75
C ARG A 43 -36.27 2.39 10.91
N VAL A 44 -36.37 3.14 9.80
CA VAL A 44 -36.88 4.52 9.81
C VAL A 44 -38.36 4.56 10.18
N ALA A 45 -39.17 3.61 9.68
CA ALA A 45 -40.58 3.49 10.07
C ALA A 45 -40.74 3.15 11.55
N ALA A 46 -39.93 2.23 12.09
CA ALA A 46 -39.94 1.88 13.52
C ALA A 46 -39.52 3.03 14.46
N GLN A 47 -38.93 4.11 13.94
CA GLN A 47 -38.54 5.30 14.69
C GLN A 47 -39.59 6.43 14.64
N ARG A 48 -40.70 6.26 13.90
CA ARG A 48 -41.77 7.27 13.81
C ARG A 48 -43.00 6.84 14.64
N PRO A 49 -43.39 7.60 15.68
CA PRO A 49 -44.67 7.36 16.35
C PRO A 49 -45.84 7.61 15.37
N GLY A 50 -46.69 6.61 15.17
CA GLY A 50 -48.00 6.79 14.52
C GLY A 50 -48.12 6.49 13.01
N SER A 51 -47.10 5.98 12.32
CA SER A 51 -47.28 5.54 10.92
C SER A 51 -47.93 4.14 10.83
N GLY A 52 -49.25 4.11 10.70
CA GLY A 52 -50.08 2.88 10.68
C GLY A 52 -49.93 2.01 9.43
N VAL A 53 -48.81 1.29 9.30
CA VAL A 53 -48.60 0.23 8.29
C VAL A 53 -48.18 -1.12 8.91
N VAL A 54 -47.93 -1.17 10.22
CA VAL A 54 -47.58 -2.40 10.95
C VAL A 54 -48.47 -2.54 12.19
N GLU A 55 -49.48 -3.40 12.12
CA GLU A 55 -50.24 -3.83 13.30
C GLU A 55 -49.44 -4.89 14.06
N ALA A 56 -49.05 -4.58 15.30
CA ALA A 56 -48.50 -5.55 16.23
C ALA A 56 -49.61 -5.98 17.21
N SER A 57 -50.25 -7.11 16.96
CA SER A 57 -51.14 -7.75 17.93
C SER A 57 -50.32 -8.44 19.05
N GLY A 58 -50.70 -8.17 20.30
CA GLY A 58 -49.86 -8.44 21.46
C GLY A 58 -50.05 -9.80 22.14
N CYS A 59 -49.25 -10.03 23.18
CA CYS A 59 -49.48 -11.02 24.22
C CYS A 59 -48.92 -10.47 25.55
N GLU A 60 -49.51 -10.86 26.68
CA GLU A 60 -49.29 -10.24 28.00
C GLU A 60 -47.89 -10.47 28.61
N PRO A 61 -47.42 -9.59 29.52
CA PRO A 61 -46.15 -9.77 30.21
C PRO A 61 -46.27 -10.78 31.37
N PRO A 62 -45.33 -11.74 31.52
CA PRO A 62 -45.26 -12.58 32.70
C PRO A 62 -44.73 -11.80 33.93
N ALA A 63 -45.21 -12.18 35.12
CA ALA A 63 -44.96 -11.49 36.39
C ALA A 63 -43.51 -11.64 36.93
N PRO A 64 -43.03 -10.74 37.82
CA PRO A 64 -41.62 -10.66 38.21
C PRO A 64 -41.30 -11.27 39.59
N VAL A 65 -40.50 -12.34 39.66
CA VAL A 65 -39.98 -12.94 40.91
C VAL A 65 -38.68 -13.75 40.62
N PRO A 66 -37.67 -13.85 41.53
CA PRO A 66 -37.13 -12.87 42.48
C PRO A 66 -35.61 -12.60 42.27
N ALA A 67 -35.05 -11.68 43.04
CA ALA A 67 -33.60 -11.48 43.13
C ALA A 67 -32.89 -12.53 44.00
N ALA A 68 -31.77 -13.07 43.52
CA ALA A 68 -30.78 -13.81 44.30
C ALA A 68 -29.38 -13.54 43.72
N GLY A 69 -28.32 -13.30 44.49
CA GLY A 69 -28.24 -13.00 45.92
C GLY A 69 -26.88 -12.38 46.23
N ARG A 70 -26.81 -11.41 47.15
CA ARG A 70 -25.54 -10.77 47.56
C ARG A 70 -24.68 -11.76 48.35
N GLN A 71 -23.72 -12.44 47.71
CA GLN A 71 -22.63 -13.05 48.46
C GLN A 71 -21.62 -11.98 48.89
N ARG A 72 -21.60 -11.71 50.20
CA ARG A 72 -20.48 -11.03 50.86
C ARG A 72 -19.27 -11.95 50.81
N HIS A 73 -18.14 -11.47 50.29
CA HIS A 73 -16.82 -12.00 50.63
C HIS A 73 -15.99 -10.85 51.19
N GLY A 74 -15.86 -10.83 52.52
CA GLY A 74 -15.11 -9.83 53.25
C GLY A 74 -13.64 -10.24 53.47
N HIS A 75 -12.79 -9.24 53.64
CA HIS A 75 -11.58 -9.29 54.49
C HIS A 75 -10.61 -10.47 54.33
N ARG A 76 -10.12 -10.73 53.10
CA ARG A 76 -8.82 -11.42 52.91
C ARG A 76 -7.84 -10.75 51.91
N ALA A 77 -8.13 -9.53 51.47
CA ALA A 77 -7.27 -8.78 50.53
C ALA A 77 -6.17 -7.91 51.20
N LEU A 78 -6.23 -7.66 52.51
CA LEU A 78 -5.35 -6.67 53.16
C LEU A 78 -4.03 -7.23 53.74
N VAL A 79 -3.81 -8.55 53.71
CA VAL A 79 -2.61 -9.20 54.27
C VAL A 79 -1.61 -9.60 53.18
N GLY A 80 -2.05 -9.83 51.94
CA GLY A 80 -1.17 -10.17 50.82
C GLY A 80 -0.34 -8.99 50.29
N ALA A 81 -0.90 -7.78 50.31
CA ALA A 81 -0.24 -6.58 49.77
C ALA A 81 1.00 -6.14 50.57
N LEU A 82 1.03 -6.41 51.89
CA LEU A 82 2.13 -6.03 52.78
C LEU A 82 3.34 -6.98 52.69
N LEU A 83 3.12 -8.24 52.30
CA LEU A 83 4.20 -9.22 52.11
C LEU A 83 4.94 -9.04 50.78
N LEU A 84 4.26 -8.56 49.72
CA LEU A 84 4.90 -8.34 48.42
C LEU A 84 5.91 -7.17 48.44
N CYS A 85 5.60 -6.09 49.16
CA CYS A 85 6.50 -4.93 49.30
C CYS A 85 7.80 -5.23 50.07
N LEU A 86 7.78 -6.19 51.01
CA LEU A 86 8.99 -6.60 51.74
C LEU A 86 9.94 -7.47 50.90
N VAL A 87 9.42 -8.28 49.98
CA VAL A 87 10.25 -9.09 49.08
C VAL A 87 10.97 -8.24 48.03
N VAL A 88 10.30 -7.20 47.51
CA VAL A 88 10.90 -6.26 46.52
C VAL A 88 12.03 -5.42 47.13
N LEU A 89 11.94 -5.05 48.42
CA LEU A 89 13.00 -4.31 49.11
C LEU A 89 14.19 -5.19 49.54
N ALA A 90 14.01 -6.50 49.71
CA ALA A 90 15.10 -7.43 50.01
C ALA A 90 15.92 -7.83 48.77
N GLY A 91 15.32 -7.84 47.58
CA GLY A 91 15.99 -8.24 46.33
C GLY A 91 17.07 -7.25 45.84
N GLY A 92 16.96 -5.97 46.17
CA GLY A 92 17.88 -4.92 45.71
C GLY A 92 19.29 -4.98 46.31
N ALA A 93 19.47 -5.62 47.48
CA ALA A 93 20.74 -5.65 48.20
C ALA A 93 21.71 -6.76 47.75
N ALA A 94 21.23 -7.75 46.98
CA ALA A 94 22.04 -8.92 46.58
C ALA A 94 22.88 -8.71 45.31
N TYR A 95 22.56 -7.71 44.48
CA TYR A 95 23.21 -7.51 43.17
C TYR A 95 24.51 -6.69 43.25
N THR A 96 24.61 -5.76 44.20
CA THR A 96 25.77 -4.84 44.35
C THR A 96 27.03 -5.50 44.92
N VAL A 97 26.91 -6.67 45.57
CA VAL A 97 28.05 -7.36 46.20
C VAL A 97 28.80 -8.29 45.22
N ARG A 98 28.22 -8.64 44.06
CA ARG A 98 28.85 -9.55 43.08
C ARG A 98 29.76 -8.84 42.07
N ALA A 99 29.70 -7.51 41.98
CA ALA A 99 30.53 -6.70 41.08
C ALA A 99 31.92 -6.33 41.64
N LEU A 100 32.23 -6.66 42.91
CA LEU A 100 33.45 -6.23 43.61
C LEU A 100 34.42 -7.37 43.99
N ARG A 101 34.36 -8.52 43.29
CA ARG A 101 35.23 -9.69 43.53
C ARG A 101 36.07 -10.16 42.33
N LEU A 102 36.44 -9.25 41.42
CA LEU A 102 37.43 -9.50 40.36
C LEU A 102 38.47 -8.37 40.24
N ARG A 103 39.19 -8.10 41.33
CA ARG A 103 40.51 -7.44 41.29
C ARG A 103 41.47 -8.17 42.24
N GLY A 104 42.47 -8.81 41.64
CA GLY A 104 43.64 -9.43 42.27
C GLY A 104 44.93 -8.76 41.78
N PRO A 105 46.07 -9.02 42.43
CA PRO A 105 47.01 -7.94 42.76
C PRO A 105 48.12 -7.65 41.73
N THR A 106 48.73 -6.48 41.93
CA THR A 106 49.88 -5.95 41.20
C THR A 106 51.16 -6.76 41.41
N ALA A 107 51.91 -6.98 40.33
CA ALA A 107 53.31 -7.39 40.36
C ALA A 107 54.19 -6.31 39.71
N ARG A 108 55.39 -6.10 40.27
CA ARG A 108 56.38 -5.14 39.79
C ARG A 108 57.07 -5.66 38.52
N LEU A 109 57.53 -4.76 37.66
CA LEU A 109 58.58 -5.03 36.68
C LEU A 109 59.62 -3.91 36.74
N ASP A 110 60.88 -4.32 36.64
CA ASP A 110 62.04 -3.48 36.95
C ASP A 110 62.45 -2.55 35.81
N ALA A 111 63.17 -1.50 36.17
CA ALA A 111 63.78 -0.58 35.23
C ALA A 111 65.12 -1.12 34.73
N ASN A 112 65.32 -1.21 33.41
CA ASN A 112 66.57 -0.81 32.73
C ASN A 112 66.48 -0.94 31.20
N SER A 113 67.23 -0.06 30.50
CA SER A 113 67.63 -0.15 29.08
C SER A 113 66.58 0.30 28.03
N PRO A 114 67.01 0.85 26.86
CA PRO A 114 66.61 2.21 26.51
C PRO A 114 65.72 2.35 25.27
N ALA A 115 65.11 3.52 25.12
CA ALA A 115 64.23 3.85 24.00
C ALA A 115 64.99 3.92 22.65
N PRO A 116 64.52 3.24 21.59
CA PRO A 116 64.91 3.54 20.22
C PRO A 116 64.11 4.74 19.70
N ALA A 117 64.74 5.54 18.84
CA ALA A 117 64.23 6.84 18.39
C ALA A 117 62.92 6.78 17.61
N THR A 118 62.13 7.85 17.74
CA THR A 118 60.95 8.14 16.93
C THR A 118 61.30 8.23 15.44
N ARG A 119 60.54 7.52 14.61
CA ARG A 119 60.22 7.97 13.25
C ARG A 119 58.90 8.74 13.32
N PRO A 120 58.71 9.82 12.54
CA PRO A 120 57.45 10.53 12.54
C PRO A 120 56.36 9.59 12.04
N ALA A 121 55.26 9.51 12.79
CA ALA A 121 54.03 8.97 12.25
C ALA A 121 53.49 10.01 11.27
N GLU A 122 53.61 9.75 9.96
CA GLU A 122 52.77 10.43 8.98
C GLU A 122 51.31 10.14 9.35
N ASP A 123 50.50 11.18 9.45
CA ASP A 123 49.19 11.05 10.06
C ASP A 123 48.29 10.13 9.22
N ILE A 124 47.65 9.16 9.87
CA ILE A 124 46.73 8.24 9.19
C ILE A 124 45.55 9.04 8.63
N GLU A 125 45.18 10.13 9.30
CA GLU A 125 44.13 11.05 8.87
C GLU A 125 44.53 11.80 7.57
N ASP A 126 45.77 12.28 7.45
CA ASP A 126 46.30 12.90 6.23
C ASP A 126 46.32 11.90 5.05
N GLN A 127 46.68 10.64 5.30
CA GLN A 127 46.65 9.60 4.24
C GLN A 127 45.23 9.28 3.76
N LEU A 128 44.22 9.37 4.64
CA LEU A 128 42.81 9.21 4.26
C LEU A 128 42.30 10.42 3.46
N LEU A 129 42.67 11.64 3.86
CA LEU A 129 42.34 12.87 3.13
C LEU A 129 42.99 12.92 1.75
N ALA A 130 44.26 12.50 1.63
CA ALA A 130 44.96 12.40 0.35
C ALA A 130 44.32 11.36 -0.59
N LEU A 131 43.87 10.22 -0.08
CA LEU A 131 43.13 9.22 -0.87
C LEU A 131 41.78 9.74 -1.35
N LYS A 132 41.06 10.49 -0.50
CA LYS A 132 39.81 11.16 -0.87
C LYS A 132 40.04 12.18 -1.99
N ALA A 133 41.01 13.09 -1.82
CA ALA A 133 41.32 14.11 -2.82
C ALA A 133 41.68 13.50 -4.19
N GLN A 134 42.51 12.45 -4.22
CA GLN A 134 42.82 11.72 -5.46
C GLN A 134 41.57 11.12 -6.14
N ALA A 135 40.59 10.65 -5.36
CA ALA A 135 39.36 10.10 -5.90
C ALA A 135 38.45 11.19 -6.48
N GLU A 136 38.41 12.37 -5.85
CA GLU A 136 37.68 13.55 -6.32
C GLU A 136 38.31 14.12 -7.60
N ASP A 137 39.64 14.29 -7.64
CA ASP A 137 40.36 14.78 -8.84
C ASP A 137 40.12 13.87 -10.06
N LEU A 138 40.14 12.54 -9.86
CA LEU A 138 39.84 11.57 -10.93
C LEU A 138 38.37 11.63 -11.36
N ALA A 139 37.44 11.90 -10.44
CA ALA A 139 36.02 12.06 -10.77
C ALA A 139 35.78 13.36 -11.58
N ILE A 140 36.40 14.47 -11.18
CA ILE A 140 36.37 15.76 -11.89
C ILE A 140 36.99 15.63 -13.29
N ALA A 141 38.08 14.85 -13.42
CA ALA A 141 38.71 14.53 -14.70
C ALA A 141 37.92 13.49 -15.56
N GLY A 142 36.72 13.07 -15.12
CA GLY A 142 35.88 12.11 -15.86
C GLY A 142 36.39 10.65 -15.86
N ARG A 143 37.46 10.34 -15.11
CA ARG A 143 38.10 9.00 -15.02
C ARG A 143 37.38 8.14 -13.98
N LEU A 144 36.07 7.97 -14.16
CA LEU A 144 35.13 7.43 -13.16
C LEU A 144 35.49 6.03 -12.65
N GLN A 145 36.06 5.16 -13.48
CA GLN A 145 36.50 3.82 -13.05
C GLN A 145 37.69 3.89 -12.07
N GLU A 146 38.64 4.80 -12.31
CA GLU A 146 39.82 4.97 -11.45
C GLU A 146 39.46 5.71 -10.16
N ALA A 147 38.55 6.69 -10.24
CA ALA A 147 37.95 7.32 -9.07
C ALA A 147 37.27 6.26 -8.17
N HIS A 148 36.46 5.36 -8.75
CA HIS A 148 35.79 4.30 -7.99
C HIS A 148 36.79 3.35 -7.28
N GLU A 149 37.90 2.97 -7.92
CA GLU A 149 38.92 2.16 -7.25
C GLU A 149 39.64 2.92 -6.12
N LYS A 150 39.87 4.24 -6.26
CA LYS A 150 40.39 5.07 -5.16
C LYS A 150 39.42 5.18 -3.99
N TYR A 151 38.12 5.33 -4.25
CA TYR A 151 37.11 5.26 -3.19
C TYR A 151 37.07 3.88 -2.50
N ARG A 152 37.21 2.76 -3.25
CA ARG A 152 37.36 1.43 -2.61
C ARG A 152 38.63 1.30 -1.77
N GLN A 153 39.74 1.92 -2.17
CA GLN A 153 40.97 1.94 -1.37
C GLN A 153 40.77 2.71 -0.06
N LEU A 154 40.02 3.81 -0.09
CA LEU A 154 39.61 4.55 1.09
C LEU A 154 38.74 3.67 2.01
N GLU A 155 37.65 3.09 1.50
CA GLU A 155 36.72 2.23 2.28
C GLU A 155 37.44 1.04 2.95
N ARG A 156 38.36 0.36 2.24
CA ARG A 156 39.16 -0.74 2.80
C ARG A 156 40.08 -0.30 3.96
N ARG A 157 40.56 0.94 3.98
CA ARG A 157 41.33 1.50 5.11
C ARG A 157 40.42 1.94 6.26
N LEU A 158 39.25 2.52 5.97
CA LEU A 158 38.27 2.88 6.99
C LEU A 158 37.78 1.66 7.78
N ALA A 159 37.60 0.51 7.11
CA ALA A 159 37.16 -0.73 7.73
C ALA A 159 38.12 -1.27 8.83
N THR A 160 39.37 -0.81 8.89
CA THR A 160 40.39 -1.27 9.84
C THR A 160 40.79 -0.23 10.90
N GLN A 161 40.25 0.99 10.84
CA GLN A 161 40.68 2.12 11.68
C GLN A 161 39.57 2.68 12.58
N LYS A 162 39.92 3.06 13.82
CA LYS A 162 39.01 3.75 14.75
C LYS A 162 39.19 5.25 14.67
N ILE A 163 38.37 5.91 13.85
CA ILE A 163 38.40 7.38 13.69
C ILE A 163 37.66 8.03 14.86
N SER A 164 38.40 8.75 15.69
CA SER A 164 37.86 9.45 16.86
C SER A 164 37.25 10.82 16.51
N ASP A 165 37.84 11.57 15.58
CA ASP A 165 37.34 12.89 15.18
C ASP A 165 35.96 12.84 14.50
N PRO A 166 34.94 13.56 15.01
CA PRO A 166 33.65 13.71 14.35
C PRO A 166 33.70 14.46 13.00
N ALA A 167 34.62 15.41 12.81
CA ALA A 167 34.66 16.23 11.60
C ALA A 167 35.19 15.44 10.39
N LEU A 168 36.31 14.72 10.56
CA LEU A 168 36.84 13.76 9.61
C LEU A 168 35.82 12.67 9.27
N ARG A 169 35.09 12.14 10.28
CA ARG A 169 34.01 11.17 10.06
C ARG A 169 32.91 11.72 9.14
N ALA A 170 32.46 12.96 9.33
CA ALA A 170 31.47 13.62 8.47
C ALA A 170 32.00 13.97 7.06
N THR A 171 33.32 14.09 6.89
CA THR A 171 33.97 14.29 5.59
C THR A 171 34.08 12.97 4.81
N LEU A 172 34.33 11.86 5.50
CA LEU A 172 34.44 10.53 4.91
C LEU A 172 33.06 9.93 4.58
N GLU A 173 32.02 10.21 5.37
CA GLU A 173 30.64 9.80 5.03
C GLU A 173 30.15 10.49 3.75
N ARG A 174 30.57 11.74 3.48
CA ARG A 174 30.32 12.42 2.20
C ARG A 174 31.07 11.77 1.03
N ALA A 175 32.34 11.42 1.22
CA ALA A 175 33.12 10.68 0.21
C ALA A 175 32.44 9.35 -0.19
N ARG A 176 31.76 8.69 0.76
CA ARG A 176 30.96 7.49 0.48
C ARG A 176 29.73 7.77 -0.39
N GLN A 177 29.01 8.86 -0.13
CA GLN A 177 27.86 9.26 -0.95
C GLN A 177 28.27 9.61 -2.39
N ASP A 178 29.46 10.19 -2.57
CA ASP A 178 29.99 10.48 -3.91
C ASP A 178 30.52 9.22 -4.61
N GLN A 179 31.07 8.24 -3.88
CA GLN A 179 31.34 6.88 -4.39
C GLN A 179 30.05 6.20 -4.92
N ASP A 180 28.96 6.27 -4.16
CA ASP A 180 27.66 5.68 -4.55
C ASP A 180 27.08 6.35 -5.81
N ARG A 181 27.20 7.68 -5.92
CA ARG A 181 26.83 8.43 -7.15
C ARG A 181 27.65 8.01 -8.36
N ILE A 182 28.97 7.90 -8.22
CA ILE A 182 29.86 7.46 -9.31
C ILE A 182 29.54 6.02 -9.71
N TYR A 183 29.25 5.15 -8.74
CA TYR A 183 28.82 3.77 -8.99
C TYR A 183 27.48 3.71 -9.74
N ALA A 184 26.50 4.54 -9.37
CA ALA A 184 25.23 4.67 -10.09
C ALA A 184 25.41 5.19 -11.53
N ILE A 185 26.33 6.13 -11.76
CA ILE A 185 26.67 6.63 -13.11
C ILE A 185 27.31 5.51 -13.96
N LEU A 186 28.23 4.72 -13.38
CA LEU A 186 28.84 3.57 -14.05
C LEU A 186 27.81 2.48 -14.39
N LEU A 187 26.89 2.17 -13.48
CA LEU A 187 25.75 1.26 -13.74
C LEU A 187 24.85 1.78 -14.86
N GLY A 188 24.42 3.04 -14.79
CA GLY A 188 23.60 3.68 -15.82
C GLY A 188 24.30 3.89 -17.17
N ALA A 189 25.62 3.67 -17.27
CA ALA A 189 26.34 3.59 -18.54
C ALA A 189 26.30 2.16 -19.13
N VAL A 190 26.43 1.14 -18.27
CA VAL A 190 26.28 -0.28 -18.64
C VAL A 190 24.86 -0.58 -19.14
N GLU A 191 23.83 -0.05 -18.46
CA GLU A 191 22.41 -0.18 -18.87
C GLU A 191 22.10 0.43 -20.25
N ARG A 192 22.92 1.40 -20.70
CA ARG A 192 22.78 2.04 -22.02
C ARG A 192 23.68 1.42 -23.10
N GLY A 193 24.34 0.31 -22.81
CA GLY A 193 25.13 -0.46 -23.79
C GLY A 193 26.40 0.25 -24.29
N TYR A 194 26.87 1.28 -23.60
CA TYR A 194 28.06 2.03 -24.00
C TYR A 194 29.28 1.52 -23.23
N VAL A 195 30.22 0.89 -23.95
CA VAL A 195 31.55 0.53 -23.43
C VAL A 195 32.56 1.54 -23.98
N PRO A 196 33.04 2.51 -23.18
CA PRO A 196 34.12 3.38 -23.61
C PRO A 196 35.40 2.53 -23.76
N ARG A 197 36.02 2.56 -24.94
CA ARG A 197 37.40 2.09 -25.08
C ARG A 197 38.32 3.10 -24.38
N THR A 198 39.23 2.59 -23.57
CA THR A 198 40.22 3.40 -22.86
C THR A 198 41.23 4.00 -23.83
N GLY A 199 41.33 5.33 -23.87
CA GLY A 199 42.50 6.04 -24.39
C GLY A 199 42.30 6.79 -25.71
N GLU A 200 41.63 7.95 -25.67
CA GLU A 200 41.85 9.06 -26.60
C GLU A 200 41.36 10.38 -25.91
N PRO A 201 42.03 11.53 -26.12
CA PRO A 201 41.68 12.77 -25.44
C PRO A 201 40.47 13.48 -26.07
N ALA A 202 39.66 14.14 -25.24
CA ALA A 202 38.44 14.83 -25.69
C ALA A 202 38.73 16.21 -26.29
N GLU A 203 38.32 16.43 -27.54
CA GLU A 203 38.18 17.78 -28.12
C GLU A 203 36.81 18.39 -27.79
N GLY A 204 36.78 19.71 -27.55
CA GLY A 204 35.60 20.42 -27.04
C GLY A 204 34.52 20.74 -28.09
N PRO A 205 33.31 21.17 -27.64
CA PRO A 205 32.16 21.37 -28.52
C PRO A 205 32.28 22.66 -29.35
N GLY A 206 32.65 22.52 -30.63
CA GLY A 206 32.58 23.58 -31.63
C GLY A 206 31.15 23.88 -32.11
N THR A 207 30.82 25.16 -32.25
CA THR A 207 29.48 25.64 -32.67
C THR A 207 29.18 25.40 -34.15
N ALA A 208 28.03 24.82 -34.50
CA ALA A 208 27.47 24.90 -35.86
C ALA A 208 25.93 24.92 -35.88
N ARG A 209 25.36 26.07 -36.23
CA ARG A 209 23.93 26.29 -36.53
C ARG A 209 23.60 25.74 -37.93
N ARG A 210 22.49 25.03 -38.12
CA ARG A 210 21.80 24.95 -39.43
C ARG A 210 20.28 25.03 -39.27
N GLN A 211 19.66 25.83 -40.14
CA GLN A 211 18.22 26.09 -40.21
C GLN A 211 17.52 25.12 -41.17
N PRO A 212 16.20 24.91 -41.05
CA PRO A 212 15.40 24.18 -42.03
C PRO A 212 14.97 25.08 -43.20
N PRO A 213 14.78 24.55 -44.43
CA PRO A 213 14.21 25.29 -45.54
C PRO A 213 12.66 25.23 -45.54
N THR A 214 12.05 26.41 -45.65
CA THR A 214 10.64 26.63 -46.02
C THR A 214 10.48 26.71 -47.54
N THR A 215 9.35 26.25 -48.08
CA THR A 215 8.60 26.95 -49.15
C THR A 215 7.19 26.39 -49.28
N ALA A 216 6.23 27.25 -49.63
CA ALA A 216 4.85 26.90 -49.95
C ALA A 216 4.40 27.66 -51.21
N ALA A 217 3.48 27.08 -52.00
CA ALA A 217 2.70 27.77 -53.04
C ALA A 217 1.45 26.93 -53.41
N ALA A 218 0.39 27.56 -53.91
CA ALA A 218 -0.90 26.95 -54.25
C ALA A 218 -1.56 27.62 -55.49
N GLY A 219 -2.59 26.97 -56.06
CA GLY A 219 -3.34 27.40 -57.27
C GLY A 219 -2.80 26.80 -58.58
N GLU A 220 -3.53 26.53 -59.67
CA GLU A 220 -4.96 26.65 -60.10
C GLU A 220 -5.14 25.79 -61.40
N ALA A 221 -6.30 25.43 -61.99
CA ALA A 221 -7.74 25.40 -61.64
C ALA A 221 -8.53 24.55 -62.69
N GLY A 222 -9.81 24.21 -62.45
CA GLY A 222 -10.77 23.61 -63.41
C GLY A 222 -10.72 22.08 -63.57
N GLU A 223 -11.79 21.35 -63.93
CA GLU A 223 -13.21 21.68 -64.14
C GLU A 223 -14.06 20.39 -64.05
N ALA A 224 -15.39 20.48 -63.92
CA ALA A 224 -16.35 19.34 -63.95
C ALA A 224 -17.42 19.61 -65.04
N PRO A 225 -18.44 18.76 -65.30
CA PRO A 225 -18.73 17.40 -64.82
C PRO A 225 -19.13 16.40 -65.96
N ALA A 226 -19.31 15.11 -65.63
CA ALA A 226 -20.31 14.27 -66.30
C ALA A 226 -20.73 13.07 -65.43
N ARG A 227 -22.05 12.88 -65.23
CA ARG A 227 -22.61 11.63 -64.69
C ARG A 227 -23.37 10.88 -65.78
N ARG A 228 -23.22 9.55 -65.79
CA ARG A 228 -24.29 8.54 -65.74
C ARG A 228 -24.20 7.45 -66.81
N TRP A 229 -23.80 6.24 -66.40
CA TRP A 229 -24.58 5.04 -66.73
C TRP A 229 -24.35 3.93 -65.69
N VAL A 230 -25.34 3.06 -65.51
CA VAL A 230 -25.32 1.86 -64.67
C VAL A 230 -26.18 0.82 -65.36
N PRO A 231 -25.71 -0.44 -65.51
CA PRO A 231 -26.61 -1.56 -65.25
C PRO A 231 -25.99 -2.73 -64.46
N ALA A 232 -26.81 -3.24 -63.53
CA ALA A 232 -27.04 -4.64 -63.17
C ALA A 232 -25.89 -5.66 -62.97
N ALA A 233 -25.84 -6.16 -61.72
CA ALA A 233 -25.69 -7.58 -61.33
C ALA A 233 -24.87 -8.54 -62.21
N GLY A 234 -23.64 -8.80 -61.78
CA GLY A 234 -22.89 -10.04 -62.07
C GLY A 234 -22.51 -10.72 -60.75
N THR A 235 -22.70 -12.04 -60.66
CA THR A 235 -22.27 -12.86 -59.52
C THR A 235 -20.76 -12.99 -59.49
N ASP A 236 -20.13 -12.83 -58.33
CA ASP A 236 -18.80 -13.43 -58.14
C ASP A 236 -18.52 -13.86 -56.68
N ALA A 237 -17.90 -15.02 -56.55
CA ALA A 237 -17.65 -15.69 -55.28
C ALA A 237 -16.16 -15.53 -54.92
N GLY A 238 -15.84 -14.72 -53.90
CA GLY A 238 -14.42 -14.42 -53.64
C GLY A 238 -14.09 -13.54 -52.43
N ARG A 239 -14.94 -13.47 -51.38
CA ARG A 239 -14.54 -12.78 -50.14
C ARG A 239 -13.76 -13.71 -49.21
N ASN A 240 -12.47 -13.82 -49.48
CA ASN A 240 -11.53 -14.43 -48.53
C ASN A 240 -11.46 -13.56 -47.26
N GLY A 241 -11.57 -14.20 -46.09
CA GLY A 241 -11.95 -13.53 -44.86
C GLY A 241 -10.81 -12.77 -44.17
N GLN A 242 -10.61 -11.51 -44.52
CA GLN A 242 -9.94 -10.55 -43.63
C GLN A 242 -10.83 -10.28 -42.41
N LYS A 243 -10.79 -11.17 -41.41
CA LYS A 243 -11.34 -10.88 -40.08
C LYS A 243 -10.57 -9.70 -39.49
N ALA A 244 -11.30 -8.65 -39.12
CA ALA A 244 -10.74 -7.46 -38.50
C ALA A 244 -9.89 -7.81 -37.28
N VAL A 245 -8.77 -7.09 -37.10
CA VAL A 245 -7.92 -7.20 -35.92
C VAL A 245 -8.76 -6.80 -34.71
N ARG A 246 -9.01 -7.75 -33.80
CA ARG A 246 -9.59 -7.44 -32.49
C ARG A 246 -8.54 -6.63 -31.72
N PRO A 247 -8.89 -5.47 -31.12
CA PRO A 247 -7.93 -4.71 -30.33
C PRO A 247 -7.45 -5.55 -29.12
N PRO A 248 -6.23 -5.31 -28.60
CA PRO A 248 -5.75 -5.97 -27.38
C PRO A 248 -6.75 -5.77 -26.24
N ARG A 249 -7.03 -6.85 -25.52
CA ARG A 249 -8.00 -6.84 -24.42
C ARG A 249 -7.31 -6.31 -23.17
N ARG A 250 -7.84 -5.23 -22.58
CA ARG A 250 -7.36 -4.76 -21.27
C ARG A 250 -7.64 -5.87 -20.23
N LEU A 251 -6.76 -6.06 -19.24
CA LEU A 251 -7.13 -6.88 -18.08
C LEU A 251 -8.37 -6.29 -17.43
N ILE A 252 -9.35 -7.15 -17.16
CA ILE A 252 -10.46 -6.81 -16.30
C ILE A 252 -9.94 -6.93 -14.87
N HIS A 253 -9.48 -5.81 -14.32
CA HIS A 253 -9.23 -5.64 -12.90
C HIS A 253 -10.52 -5.15 -12.23
N ALA A 254 -10.95 -5.79 -11.15
CA ALA A 254 -12.15 -5.37 -10.44
C ALA A 254 -11.91 -4.00 -9.79
N GLY A 255 -12.57 -2.95 -10.32
CA GLY A 255 -12.45 -1.57 -9.86
C GLY A 255 -11.54 -0.66 -10.69
N ALA A 256 -10.80 -1.16 -11.69
CA ALA A 256 -9.85 -0.33 -12.45
C ALA A 256 -10.52 0.77 -13.30
N GLU A 257 -11.74 0.58 -13.79
CA GLU A 257 -12.51 1.64 -14.47
C GLU A 257 -12.74 2.84 -13.53
N LEU A 258 -13.10 2.58 -12.27
CA LEU A 258 -13.24 3.62 -11.25
C LEU A 258 -11.89 4.26 -10.93
N ASP A 259 -10.81 3.47 -10.87
CA ASP A 259 -9.45 3.97 -10.65
C ASP A 259 -8.95 4.88 -11.78
N GLU A 260 -9.21 4.54 -13.05
CA GLU A 260 -8.90 5.37 -14.22
C GLU A 260 -9.70 6.68 -14.20
N GLN A 261 -11.01 6.62 -13.90
CA GLN A 261 -11.85 7.80 -13.72
C GLN A 261 -11.36 8.71 -12.57
N ILE A 262 -10.86 8.14 -11.47
CA ILE A 262 -10.22 8.89 -10.37
C ILE A 262 -8.96 9.62 -10.86
N GLY A 263 -8.09 8.94 -11.61
CA GLY A 263 -6.92 9.57 -12.22
C GLY A 263 -7.29 10.76 -13.11
N VAL A 264 -8.27 10.59 -14.00
CA VAL A 264 -8.77 11.67 -14.89
C VAL A 264 -9.34 12.83 -14.08
N ALA A 265 -10.10 12.56 -13.02
CA ALA A 265 -10.67 13.60 -12.18
C ALA A 265 -9.62 14.40 -11.40
N ILE A 266 -8.58 13.74 -10.88
CA ILE A 266 -7.44 14.41 -10.24
C ILE A 266 -6.77 15.36 -11.25
N SER A 267 -6.41 14.88 -12.45
CA SER A 267 -5.77 15.72 -13.48
C SER A 267 -6.61 16.95 -13.85
N ARG A 268 -7.92 16.79 -14.03
CA ARG A 268 -8.84 17.92 -14.31
C ARG A 268 -8.91 18.93 -13.16
N GLY A 269 -8.81 18.48 -11.92
CA GLY A 269 -8.72 19.36 -10.76
C GLY A 269 -7.38 20.10 -10.70
N MET A 270 -6.28 19.41 -11.03
CA MET A 270 -4.94 20.01 -11.10
C MET A 270 -4.84 21.07 -12.21
N ASP A 271 -5.39 20.80 -13.40
CA ASP A 271 -5.43 21.77 -14.51
C ASP A 271 -6.08 23.09 -14.09
N LEU A 272 -7.18 23.01 -13.33
CA LEU A 272 -7.87 24.17 -12.79
C LEU A 272 -7.02 24.93 -11.76
N LEU A 273 -6.39 24.22 -10.82
CA LEU A 273 -5.52 24.82 -9.80
C LEU A 273 -4.29 25.49 -10.44
N LEU A 274 -3.59 24.79 -11.34
CA LEU A 274 -2.46 25.33 -12.11
C LEU A 274 -2.85 26.59 -12.89
N GLY A 275 -4.07 26.63 -13.45
CA GLY A 275 -4.62 27.82 -14.11
C GLY A 275 -4.68 29.06 -13.22
N GLN A 276 -4.82 28.91 -11.90
CA GLN A 276 -4.86 30.01 -10.92
C GLN A 276 -3.47 30.45 -10.40
N MET A 277 -2.39 29.75 -10.77
CA MET A 277 -1.04 30.02 -10.26
C MET A 277 -0.26 31.01 -11.14
N ARG A 278 0.39 32.02 -10.55
CA ARG A 278 1.40 32.87 -11.21
C ARG A 278 2.57 33.07 -10.24
N ASP A 279 3.80 32.98 -10.74
CA ASP A 279 5.04 33.21 -9.98
C ASP A 279 5.12 32.44 -8.64
N GLY A 280 4.59 31.21 -8.61
CA GLY A 280 4.53 30.34 -7.42
C GLY A 280 3.40 30.65 -6.44
N GLU A 281 2.47 31.57 -6.77
CA GLU A 281 1.36 31.96 -5.91
C GLU A 281 -0.02 31.85 -6.57
N VAL A 282 -1.04 31.53 -5.76
CA VAL A 282 -2.45 31.67 -6.12
C VAL A 282 -2.82 33.14 -6.38
N VAL A 283 -3.43 33.40 -7.53
CA VAL A 283 -4.01 34.70 -7.89
C VAL A 283 -5.48 34.74 -7.48
N LEU A 284 -5.90 35.82 -6.82
CA LEU A 284 -7.28 36.04 -6.39
C LEU A 284 -7.83 37.31 -7.04
N GLY A 285 -9.02 37.22 -7.64
CA GLY A 285 -9.70 38.35 -8.28
C GLY A 285 -10.27 39.41 -7.30
N ARG A 286 -9.90 39.34 -6.02
CA ARG A 286 -10.24 40.34 -4.98
C ARG A 286 -9.09 40.42 -3.98
N GLU A 287 -8.93 41.59 -3.37
CA GLU A 287 -7.99 41.76 -2.27
C GLU A 287 -8.45 40.96 -1.04
N VAL A 288 -7.49 40.33 -0.35
CA VAL A 288 -7.70 39.53 0.86
C VAL A 288 -6.48 39.67 1.77
N HIS A 289 -6.65 39.37 3.05
CA HIS A 289 -5.55 39.38 4.01
C HIS A 289 -4.37 38.50 3.55
N PRO A 290 -3.10 38.96 3.64
CA PRO A 290 -1.94 38.20 3.18
C PRO A 290 -1.88 36.77 3.73
N THR A 291 -2.07 36.58 5.04
CA THR A 291 -2.07 35.26 5.70
C THR A 291 -3.11 34.31 5.14
N TYR A 292 -4.29 34.80 4.71
CA TYR A 292 -5.32 33.96 4.09
C TYR A 292 -4.89 33.50 2.69
N ARG A 293 -4.31 34.41 1.88
CA ARG A 293 -3.76 34.09 0.55
C ARG A 293 -2.60 33.09 0.66
N GLN A 294 -1.71 33.27 1.64
CA GLN A 294 -0.57 32.39 1.91
C GLN A 294 -1.02 30.99 2.36
N ALA A 295 -1.99 30.90 3.27
CA ALA A 295 -2.56 29.62 3.71
C ALA A 295 -3.27 28.88 2.55
N LEU A 296 -4.01 29.60 1.71
CA LEU A 296 -4.59 29.04 0.49
C LEU A 296 -3.51 28.54 -0.48
N ASN A 297 -2.41 29.28 -0.64
CA ASN A 297 -1.29 28.85 -1.46
C ASN A 297 -0.70 27.52 -0.99
N ALA A 298 -0.53 27.36 0.32
CA ALA A 298 -0.01 26.12 0.90
C ALA A 298 -0.96 24.92 0.70
N LEU A 299 -2.27 25.14 0.81
CA LEU A 299 -3.26 24.10 0.51
C LEU A 299 -3.24 23.69 -0.97
N VAL A 300 -3.18 24.66 -1.89
CA VAL A 300 -3.11 24.40 -3.34
C VAL A 300 -1.80 23.72 -3.70
N ALA A 301 -0.67 24.16 -3.13
CA ALA A 301 0.63 23.51 -3.32
C ALA A 301 0.61 22.05 -2.86
N TRP A 302 0.07 21.78 -1.67
CA TRP A 302 -0.06 20.41 -1.15
C TRP A 302 -0.90 19.52 -2.08
N ALA A 303 -2.06 20.02 -2.52
CA ALA A 303 -2.93 19.28 -3.43
C ALA A 303 -2.28 19.01 -4.79
N LEU A 304 -1.54 19.98 -5.35
CA LEU A 304 -0.83 19.80 -6.63
C LEU A 304 0.28 18.75 -6.53
N LEU A 305 1.06 18.74 -5.44
CA LEU A 305 2.13 17.76 -5.20
C LEU A 305 1.58 16.34 -5.05
N GLU A 306 0.54 16.16 -4.24
CA GLU A 306 -0.11 14.86 -3.99
C GLU A 306 -0.83 14.35 -5.25
N GLY A 307 -1.48 15.25 -5.99
CA GLY A 307 -2.12 14.94 -7.26
C GLY A 307 -1.12 14.49 -8.32
N ALA A 308 0.02 15.19 -8.45
CA ALA A 308 1.09 14.81 -9.36
C ALA A 308 1.72 13.46 -8.99
N LEU A 309 1.92 13.20 -7.69
CA LEU A 309 2.42 11.93 -7.17
C LEU A 309 1.45 10.75 -7.45
N ALA A 310 0.14 11.00 -7.45
CA ALA A 310 -0.90 10.01 -7.73
C ALA A 310 -1.28 9.85 -9.21
N THR A 311 -0.79 10.72 -10.10
CA THR A 311 -1.08 10.70 -11.55
C THR A 311 0.16 10.58 -12.43
N GLY A 312 1.35 10.83 -11.90
CA GLY A 312 2.60 10.90 -12.66
C GLY A 312 2.80 12.20 -13.44
N ASP A 313 2.05 13.27 -13.12
CA ASP A 313 2.10 14.54 -13.85
C ASP A 313 3.47 15.22 -13.74
N GLN A 314 4.20 15.27 -14.85
CA GLN A 314 5.55 15.83 -14.93
C GLN A 314 5.59 17.36 -14.76
N ARG A 315 4.46 18.07 -14.88
CA ARG A 315 4.40 19.53 -14.69
C ARG A 315 4.66 19.96 -13.25
N VAL A 316 4.39 19.07 -12.30
CA VAL A 316 4.59 19.28 -10.86
C VAL A 316 5.42 18.13 -10.25
N SER A 317 6.35 17.55 -11.04
CA SER A 317 7.36 16.64 -10.49
C SER A 317 8.31 17.39 -9.54
N PRO A 318 9.04 16.71 -8.63
CA PRO A 318 9.90 17.36 -7.64
C PRO A 318 10.91 18.34 -8.25
N ASP A 319 11.47 17.96 -9.40
CA ASP A 319 12.51 18.72 -10.12
C ASP A 319 11.94 19.70 -11.17
N ALA A 320 10.62 19.78 -11.33
CA ALA A 320 10.01 20.72 -12.28
C ALA A 320 10.26 22.17 -11.84
N ALA A 321 10.64 23.03 -12.78
CA ALA A 321 10.89 24.45 -12.51
C ALA A 321 9.70 25.15 -11.83
N PHE A 322 8.46 24.76 -12.18
CA PHE A 322 7.25 25.22 -11.50
C PHE A 322 7.22 24.83 -10.02
N THR A 323 7.51 23.56 -9.70
CA THR A 323 7.57 23.04 -8.32
C THR A 323 8.62 23.76 -7.49
N VAL A 324 9.81 23.99 -8.05
CA VAL A 324 10.88 24.75 -7.37
C VAL A 324 10.40 26.16 -7.05
N VAL A 325 9.85 26.90 -8.03
CA VAL A 325 9.35 28.27 -7.81
C VAL A 325 8.20 28.30 -6.79
N LEU A 326 7.27 27.36 -6.87
CA LEU A 326 6.15 27.20 -5.93
C LEU A 326 6.64 27.00 -4.49
N LEU A 327 7.62 26.11 -4.28
CA LEU A 327 8.13 25.77 -2.96
C LEU A 327 9.00 26.89 -2.39
N GLU A 328 9.92 27.48 -3.17
CA GLU A 328 10.70 28.64 -2.73
C GLU A 328 9.80 29.82 -2.34
N LYS A 329 8.76 30.10 -3.13
CA LYS A 329 7.81 31.17 -2.85
C LYS A 329 6.99 30.90 -1.58
N MET A 330 6.54 29.66 -1.38
CA MET A 330 5.82 29.24 -0.19
C MET A 330 6.67 29.29 1.09
N LYS A 331 7.98 29.01 1.00
CA LYS A 331 8.92 29.15 2.15
C LYS A 331 9.04 30.59 2.63
N GLN A 332 8.93 31.57 1.72
CA GLN A 332 8.99 33.01 2.05
C GLN A 332 7.74 33.57 2.75
N HIS A 333 6.65 32.79 2.87
CA HIS A 333 5.40 33.26 3.46
C HIS A 333 5.49 33.43 4.98
N ALA A 334 5.19 34.61 5.50
CA ALA A 334 5.29 34.90 6.94
C ALA A 334 4.27 34.13 7.79
N MET A 335 3.05 33.95 7.28
CA MET A 335 1.95 33.21 7.94
C MET A 335 1.76 33.59 9.42
N VAL A 336 1.60 34.89 9.68
CA VAL A 336 1.41 35.48 11.02
C VAL A 336 -0.03 35.94 11.24
N ALA A 337 -0.45 36.01 12.51
CA ALA A 337 -1.64 36.71 12.95
C ALA A 337 -1.24 38.02 13.64
N ASP A 338 -1.54 39.16 13.02
CA ASP A 338 -1.24 40.50 13.56
C ASP A 338 -2.37 41.01 14.48
N SER A 339 -2.18 42.20 15.06
CA SER A 339 -3.15 42.82 15.97
C SER A 339 -4.37 43.43 15.26
N ALA A 340 -4.30 43.68 13.96
CA ALA A 340 -5.42 44.16 13.16
C ALA A 340 -6.34 43.01 12.70
N ASN A 341 -5.78 41.80 12.53
CA ASN A 341 -6.51 40.59 12.21
C ASN A 341 -6.08 39.39 13.08
N PRO A 342 -6.46 39.36 14.37
CA PRO A 342 -6.15 38.25 15.27
C PRO A 342 -6.87 36.94 14.91
N ALA A 343 -7.75 36.94 13.90
CA ALA A 343 -8.42 35.75 13.37
C ALA A 343 -7.74 35.17 12.10
N ALA A 344 -6.59 35.72 11.69
CA ALA A 344 -5.84 35.25 10.52
C ALA A 344 -5.43 33.77 10.67
N PRO A 345 -5.53 32.94 9.60
CA PRO A 345 -5.42 31.47 9.70
C PRO A 345 -3.96 30.97 9.78
N ALA A 346 -3.17 31.49 10.71
CA ALA A 346 -1.74 31.19 10.85
C ALA A 346 -1.47 29.69 11.12
N THR A 347 -2.20 29.10 12.08
CA THR A 347 -2.12 27.66 12.41
C THR A 347 -2.40 26.77 11.20
N TYR A 348 -3.46 27.08 10.43
CA TYR A 348 -3.81 26.37 9.21
C TYR A 348 -2.72 26.49 8.14
N GLY A 349 -2.27 27.71 7.84
CA GLY A 349 -1.27 27.96 6.81
C GLY A 349 0.04 27.23 7.07
N ARG A 350 0.56 27.32 8.30
CA ARG A 350 1.80 26.64 8.70
C ARG A 350 1.66 25.13 8.74
N ALA A 351 0.51 24.61 9.18
CA ALA A 351 0.23 23.18 9.13
C ALA A 351 0.16 22.63 7.69
N MET A 352 -0.49 23.36 6.79
CA MET A 352 -0.59 23.01 5.36
C MET A 352 0.77 23.11 4.67
N ARG A 353 1.58 24.12 4.99
CA ARG A 353 2.95 24.26 4.46
C ARG A 353 3.84 23.13 4.96
N ALA A 354 3.80 22.81 6.25
CA ALA A 354 4.52 21.64 6.80
C ALA A 354 4.09 20.34 6.10
N ALA A 355 2.80 20.14 5.84
CA ALA A 355 2.31 18.99 5.08
C ALA A 355 2.82 18.98 3.62
N ALA A 356 2.82 20.13 2.93
CA ALA A 356 3.31 20.27 1.55
C ALA A 356 4.82 19.98 1.44
N LEU A 357 5.66 20.58 2.30
CA LEU A 357 7.10 20.37 2.30
C LEU A 357 7.47 18.90 2.64
N ALA A 358 6.65 18.24 3.45
CA ALA A 358 6.82 16.83 3.81
C ALA A 358 6.48 15.83 2.67
N VAL A 359 5.80 16.23 1.57
CA VAL A 359 5.40 15.30 0.49
C VAL A 359 6.62 14.68 -0.20
N HIS A 360 7.62 15.50 -0.53
CA HIS A 360 8.88 15.04 -1.12
C HIS A 360 10.04 15.07 -0.12
N ASN A 361 9.88 15.75 1.03
CA ASN A 361 10.89 15.85 2.10
C ASN A 361 12.29 16.23 1.58
N ARG A 362 12.33 17.23 0.68
CA ARG A 362 13.56 17.67 0.02
C ARG A 362 14.54 18.27 1.03
N PRO A 363 15.86 18.06 0.88
CA PRO A 363 16.87 18.68 1.74
C PRO A 363 16.74 20.21 1.80
N GLU A 364 16.49 20.86 0.64
CA GLU A 364 16.33 22.32 0.53
C GLU A 364 15.10 22.89 1.25
N ASP A 365 14.14 22.03 1.61
CA ASP A 365 12.86 22.39 2.24
C ASP A 365 12.85 22.11 3.75
N ARG A 366 13.86 21.39 4.26
CA ARG A 366 13.88 20.85 5.63
C ARG A 366 13.93 21.91 6.72
N ASP A 367 14.66 23.00 6.51
CA ASP A 367 14.77 24.09 7.51
C ASP A 367 13.44 24.84 7.68
N ALA A 368 12.73 25.09 6.58
CA ALA A 368 11.40 25.72 6.63
C ALA A 368 10.36 24.78 7.27
N LEU A 369 10.43 23.47 6.99
CA LEU A 369 9.62 22.46 7.64
C LEU A 369 9.89 22.40 9.15
N ALA A 370 11.16 22.40 9.56
CA ALA A 370 11.56 22.41 10.96
C ALA A 370 11.06 23.67 11.69
N ALA A 371 11.17 24.84 11.05
CA ALA A 371 10.70 26.11 11.61
C ALA A 371 9.18 26.14 11.83
N ASP A 372 8.38 25.61 10.89
CA ASP A 372 6.92 25.50 11.08
C ASP A 372 6.55 24.49 12.16
N VAL A 373 7.23 23.35 12.25
CA VAL A 373 7.00 22.36 13.33
C VAL A 373 7.33 22.97 14.69
N GLN A 374 8.48 23.65 14.81
CA GLN A 374 8.88 24.33 16.04
C GLN A 374 7.87 25.41 16.43
N TRP A 375 7.42 26.23 15.48
CA TRP A 375 6.39 27.24 15.71
C TRP A 375 5.07 26.61 16.18
N LEU A 376 4.62 25.53 15.54
CA LEU A 376 3.39 24.84 15.90
C LEU A 376 3.48 24.20 17.29
N VAL A 377 4.61 23.62 17.67
CA VAL A 377 4.84 23.06 19.02
C VAL A 377 4.85 24.18 20.07
N GLN A 378 5.45 25.34 19.79
CA GLN A 378 5.50 26.49 20.70
C GLN A 378 4.18 27.27 20.80
N ALA A 379 3.35 27.22 19.76
CA ALA A 379 2.04 27.85 19.72
C ALA A 379 0.95 26.99 20.40
N ALA A 380 1.15 25.68 20.50
CA ALA A 380 0.25 24.79 21.23
C ALA A 380 0.21 25.17 22.73
N ARG A 381 -0.97 25.03 23.33
CA ARG A 381 -1.13 25.20 24.79
C ARG A 381 -1.95 24.04 25.32
N ASN A 382 -1.34 23.18 26.14
CA ASN A 382 -1.95 21.92 26.61
C ASN A 382 -2.48 21.07 25.45
N GLY A 383 -1.74 20.98 24.33
CA GLY A 383 -2.14 20.18 23.15
C GLY A 383 -3.23 20.78 22.25
N ALA A 384 -3.79 21.95 22.61
CA ALA A 384 -4.80 22.66 21.83
C ALA A 384 -4.21 23.83 21.03
N TYR A 385 -4.97 24.36 20.08
CA TYR A 385 -4.65 25.53 19.26
C TYR A 385 -5.85 26.48 19.11
N SER A 386 -5.59 27.75 18.81
CA SER A 386 -6.61 28.75 18.41
C SER A 386 -6.30 29.36 17.03
N GLN A 387 -7.23 30.15 16.47
CA GLN A 387 -7.01 30.90 15.22
C GLN A 387 -5.82 31.87 15.34
N GLY A 388 -5.84 32.75 16.34
CA GLY A 388 -4.82 33.78 16.58
C GLY A 388 -3.60 33.29 17.34
N ASN A 389 -3.22 32.02 17.16
CA ASN A 389 -2.11 31.43 17.90
C ASN A 389 -0.79 32.17 17.62
N ARG A 390 -0.10 32.57 18.69
CA ARG A 390 1.29 33.04 18.67
C ARG A 390 2.12 32.21 19.67
N PRO A 391 3.38 31.89 19.35
CA PRO A 391 4.34 31.36 20.31
C PRO A 391 4.39 32.24 21.56
N VAL A 392 4.58 31.64 22.74
CA VAL A 392 4.56 32.38 24.01
C VAL A 392 5.63 33.48 24.07
N ALA A 393 6.74 33.34 23.32
CA ALA A 393 7.77 34.37 23.18
C ALA A 393 7.34 35.59 22.34
N GLU A 394 6.43 35.44 21.38
CA GLU A 394 5.89 36.54 20.54
C GLU A 394 4.67 37.24 21.20
N ALA A 395 4.31 36.84 22.42
CA ALA A 395 3.20 37.42 23.18
C ALA A 395 3.61 38.59 24.09
N SER A 396 4.89 38.99 24.07
CA SER A 396 5.35 40.22 24.71
C SER A 396 5.31 41.38 23.72
N ASP A 397 4.30 42.24 23.86
CA ASP A 397 4.35 43.60 23.31
C ASP A 397 5.59 44.34 23.89
N PRO A 398 6.20 45.28 23.14
CA PRO A 398 7.38 45.99 23.62
C PRO A 398 7.07 46.78 24.90
N VAL A 399 7.70 46.37 26.01
CA VAL A 399 7.62 47.08 27.28
C VAL A 399 8.17 48.50 27.08
N PRO A 400 7.42 49.57 27.42
CA PRO A 400 7.93 50.93 27.31
C PRO A 400 9.18 51.09 28.19
N ALA A 401 10.21 51.73 27.64
CA ALA A 401 11.52 51.83 28.26
C ALA A 401 11.45 52.44 29.67
N GLY A 402 11.72 51.64 30.70
CA GLY A 402 11.71 52.09 32.10
C GLY A 402 11.51 51.00 33.15
N ALA A 403 10.88 49.87 32.82
CA ALA A 403 10.68 48.77 33.77
C ALA A 403 11.84 47.77 33.74
N GLN A 404 12.49 47.57 34.89
CA GLN A 404 13.55 46.55 35.05
C GLN A 404 12.97 45.13 34.96
N ALA A 405 13.68 44.25 34.27
CA ALA A 405 13.29 42.84 34.15
C ALA A 405 13.49 42.09 35.49
N PRO A 406 12.48 41.34 36.00
CA PRO A 406 12.69 40.43 37.10
C PRO A 406 13.54 39.21 36.66
N PRO A 407 14.31 38.59 37.57
CA PRO A 407 15.24 37.52 37.22
C PRO A 407 14.54 36.23 36.78
N ALA A 408 15.24 35.43 35.98
CA ALA A 408 14.72 34.21 35.38
C ALA A 408 14.27 33.17 36.44
N ILE A 409 12.99 32.80 36.40
CA ILE A 409 12.44 31.73 37.24
C ILE A 409 12.68 30.39 36.56
N VAL A 410 13.63 29.62 37.09
CA VAL A 410 13.75 28.18 36.84
C VAL A 410 12.48 27.49 37.35
N ARG A 411 11.69 26.89 36.46
CA ARG A 411 10.50 26.13 36.87
C ARG A 411 10.90 24.72 37.30
N GLY A 412 10.78 24.46 38.61
CA GLY A 412 10.90 23.15 39.22
C GLY A 412 9.67 22.24 38.98
N PRO A 413 9.60 21.09 39.66
CA PRO A 413 8.59 20.05 39.41
C PRO A 413 7.14 20.51 39.64
N LEU A 414 6.21 19.88 38.91
CA LEU A 414 4.77 20.15 38.98
C LEU A 414 4.14 19.51 40.23
N ASP A 415 3.64 20.33 41.15
CA ASP A 415 2.79 19.85 42.24
C ASP A 415 1.36 19.56 41.77
N ALA A 416 0.91 18.32 42.00
CA ALA A 416 -0.43 17.87 41.68
C ALA A 416 -1.44 18.31 42.76
N GLY A 417 -1.96 19.54 42.64
CA GLY A 417 -2.91 20.08 43.62
C GLY A 417 -3.97 21.10 43.12
N ALA A 418 -3.88 21.58 41.88
CA ALA A 418 -4.76 22.65 41.37
C ALA A 418 -5.68 22.18 40.23
N MET A 419 -6.64 21.32 40.55
CA MET A 419 -7.85 21.11 39.75
C MET A 419 -9.08 21.35 40.63
N GLU A 420 -9.82 22.42 40.36
CA GLU A 420 -11.29 22.38 40.18
C GLU A 420 -11.88 23.73 39.75
N ALA A 421 -13.03 23.66 39.06
CA ALA A 421 -14.01 24.72 38.78
C ALA A 421 -13.53 26.18 38.51
N GLY A 422 -13.47 26.56 37.23
CA GLY A 422 -13.10 27.93 36.83
C GLY A 422 -13.60 28.38 35.45
N ALA A 423 -14.88 28.22 35.14
CA ALA A 423 -15.49 28.91 34.00
C ALA A 423 -15.80 30.37 34.40
N GLY A 424 -14.82 31.26 34.26
CA GLY A 424 -14.94 32.70 34.55
C GLY A 424 -14.02 33.54 33.63
N ASN A 425 -14.53 34.69 33.20
CA ASN A 425 -13.92 35.61 32.22
C ASN A 425 -12.37 35.67 32.20
N GLY A 426 -11.77 35.37 31.04
CA GLY A 426 -10.34 35.63 30.76
C GLY A 426 -9.55 34.50 30.11
N GLY A 427 -10.12 33.30 29.96
CA GLY A 427 -9.43 32.13 29.41
C GLY A 427 -9.11 32.22 27.90
N TRP A 428 -7.94 31.70 27.51
CA TRP A 428 -7.53 31.57 26.10
C TRP A 428 -8.46 30.61 25.33
N ALA A 429 -9.10 31.12 24.28
CA ALA A 429 -10.13 30.40 23.53
C ALA A 429 -9.53 29.55 22.40
N TRP A 430 -9.41 28.24 22.63
CA TRP A 430 -9.04 27.25 21.62
C TRP A 430 -10.23 26.80 20.77
N ASP A 431 -9.94 26.17 19.63
CA ASP A 431 -10.91 25.39 18.86
C ASP A 431 -10.29 24.11 18.25
N ASN A 432 -11.09 23.06 18.15
CA ASN A 432 -10.67 21.75 17.67
C ASN A 432 -10.38 21.72 16.16
N ALA A 433 -10.82 22.74 15.40
CA ALA A 433 -10.54 22.83 13.98
C ALA A 433 -9.10 23.29 13.74
N ASN A 434 -8.64 24.33 14.45
CA ASN A 434 -7.22 24.67 14.51
C ASN A 434 -6.40 23.56 15.16
N SER A 435 -6.90 22.93 16.24
CA SER A 435 -6.14 21.89 16.95
C SER A 435 -5.81 20.68 16.06
N GLN A 436 -6.78 20.19 15.26
CA GLN A 436 -6.52 19.05 14.37
C GLN A 436 -5.59 19.36 13.20
N TYR A 437 -5.43 20.65 12.84
CA TYR A 437 -4.48 21.10 11.82
C TYR A 437 -3.09 21.33 12.42
N GLY A 438 -2.99 21.94 13.60
CA GLY A 438 -1.73 22.05 14.33
C GLY A 438 -1.07 20.68 14.55
N VAL A 439 -1.85 19.70 15.02
CA VAL A 439 -1.40 18.31 15.16
C VAL A 439 -1.03 17.68 13.81
N LEU A 440 -1.76 17.97 12.73
CA LEU A 440 -1.42 17.48 11.38
C LEU A 440 -0.08 18.02 10.89
N GLY A 441 0.19 19.31 11.06
CA GLY A 441 1.47 19.92 10.65
C GLY A 441 2.66 19.35 11.42
N VAL A 442 2.52 19.22 12.75
CA VAL A 442 3.56 18.61 13.60
C VAL A 442 3.75 17.13 13.26
N ALA A 443 2.68 16.37 13.00
CA ALA A 443 2.77 14.98 12.58
C ALA A 443 3.42 14.81 11.20
N ALA A 444 3.15 15.70 10.24
CA ALA A 444 3.79 15.69 8.93
C ALA A 444 5.32 15.86 9.06
N GLY A 445 5.77 16.88 9.80
CA GLY A 445 7.19 17.09 10.08
C GLY A 445 7.84 15.95 10.86
N ALA A 446 7.15 15.39 11.86
CA ALA A 446 7.66 14.27 12.65
C ALA A 446 7.71 12.93 11.88
N ASN A 447 6.93 12.80 10.80
CA ASN A 447 7.01 11.70 9.84
C ASN A 447 8.11 11.91 8.78
N ALA A 448 8.45 13.17 8.50
CA ALA A 448 9.58 13.60 7.67
C ALA A 448 10.94 13.57 8.42
N GLY A 449 10.94 13.34 9.74
CA GLY A 449 12.16 13.24 10.55
C GLY A 449 12.61 14.55 11.20
N ILE A 450 11.66 15.44 11.51
CA ILE A 450 11.85 16.52 12.49
C ILE A 450 11.57 15.97 13.89
N GLU A 451 12.45 16.24 14.86
CA GLU A 451 12.24 15.80 16.25
C GLU A 451 11.15 16.65 16.94
N VAL A 452 10.26 15.97 17.68
CA VAL A 452 9.17 16.61 18.41
C VAL A 452 9.18 16.08 19.85
N PRO A 453 9.13 16.94 20.89
CA PRO A 453 9.15 16.50 22.28
C PRO A 453 8.01 15.56 22.63
N GLU A 454 8.28 14.52 23.44
CA GLU A 454 7.24 13.59 23.92
C GLU A 454 6.12 14.31 24.68
N THR A 455 6.47 15.36 25.43
CA THR A 455 5.52 16.19 26.19
C THR A 455 4.41 16.75 25.31
N TYR A 456 4.72 17.17 24.09
CA TYR A 456 3.73 17.66 23.13
C TYR A 456 2.70 16.57 22.80
N TRP A 457 3.14 15.34 22.51
CA TRP A 457 2.24 14.24 22.16
C TRP A 457 1.34 13.82 23.33
N ARG A 458 1.90 13.77 24.55
CA ARG A 458 1.12 13.54 25.78
C ARG A 458 0.09 14.64 26.04
N GLU A 459 0.43 15.90 25.77
CA GLU A 459 -0.50 17.02 25.87
C GLU A 459 -1.63 16.95 24.82
N VAL A 460 -1.30 16.61 23.58
CA VAL A 460 -2.28 16.37 22.51
C VAL A 460 -3.25 15.25 22.89
N GLU A 461 -2.74 14.12 23.36
CA GLU A 461 -3.58 13.00 23.83
C GLU A 461 -4.51 13.46 24.97
N LYS A 462 -3.96 14.14 25.99
CA LYS A 462 -4.72 14.70 27.11
C LYS A 462 -5.82 15.67 26.66
N HIS A 463 -5.54 16.57 25.70
CA HIS A 463 -6.54 17.50 25.14
C HIS A 463 -7.71 16.76 24.50
N TRP A 464 -7.41 15.87 23.54
CA TRP A 464 -8.44 15.18 22.79
C TRP A 464 -9.24 14.22 23.68
N THR A 465 -8.62 13.54 24.64
CA THR A 465 -9.38 12.76 25.64
C THR A 465 -10.23 13.65 26.55
N GLY A 466 -9.71 14.81 26.96
CA GLY A 466 -10.37 15.71 27.92
C GLY A 466 -11.53 16.50 27.35
N CYS A 467 -11.57 16.74 26.03
CA CYS A 467 -12.67 17.43 25.34
C CYS A 467 -13.63 16.51 24.56
N GLN A 468 -13.48 15.17 24.67
CA GLN A 468 -14.42 14.22 24.07
C GLN A 468 -15.78 14.26 24.80
N LEU A 469 -16.88 14.25 24.04
CA LEU A 469 -18.22 14.13 24.61
C LEU A 469 -18.52 12.69 25.03
N ARG A 470 -19.48 12.49 25.96
CA ARG A 470 -19.85 11.15 26.47
C ARG A 470 -20.29 10.17 25.38
N SER A 471 -20.81 10.70 24.27
CA SER A 471 -21.20 10.02 23.03
C SER A 471 -20.02 9.52 22.17
N GLY A 472 -18.78 9.92 22.49
CA GLY A 472 -17.57 9.57 21.74
C GLY A 472 -17.17 10.56 20.65
N GLU A 473 -17.99 11.58 20.42
CA GLU A 473 -17.79 12.60 19.39
C GLU A 473 -17.06 13.84 19.93
N TRP A 474 -16.63 14.71 19.02
CA TRP A 474 -16.00 15.99 19.36
C TRP A 474 -16.76 17.19 18.76
N GLY A 475 -16.93 18.22 19.58
CA GLY A 475 -17.37 19.55 19.17
C GLY A 475 -16.21 20.42 18.66
N TYR A 476 -16.51 21.67 18.33
CA TYR A 476 -15.52 22.67 17.94
C TYR A 476 -14.84 23.33 19.15
N ARG A 477 -15.56 23.52 20.26
CA ARG A 477 -15.12 24.32 21.42
C ARG A 477 -15.47 23.70 22.76
N ALA A 478 -14.84 24.21 23.82
CA ALA A 478 -15.21 23.90 25.19
C ALA A 478 -16.70 24.20 25.45
N GLY A 479 -17.42 23.23 26.01
CA GLY A 479 -18.82 23.41 26.41
C GLY A 479 -19.86 22.95 25.38
N ASP A 480 -19.48 22.69 24.13
CA ASP A 480 -20.36 22.11 23.10
C ASP A 480 -21.05 20.83 23.61
N LYS A 481 -22.30 20.60 23.17
CA LYS A 481 -23.14 19.47 23.63
C LYS A 481 -23.37 18.39 22.58
N VAL A 482 -22.98 18.66 21.34
CA VAL A 482 -23.15 17.77 20.18
C VAL A 482 -21.87 17.88 19.34
N GLY A 483 -21.43 16.76 18.76
CA GLY A 483 -20.27 16.72 17.89
C GLY A 483 -20.56 17.07 16.44
N SER A 484 -19.52 17.04 15.62
CA SER A 484 -19.65 17.06 14.17
C SER A 484 -18.75 16.00 13.52
N LEU A 485 -19.04 15.64 12.27
CA LEU A 485 -18.26 14.66 11.53
C LEU A 485 -16.79 15.10 11.40
N ALA A 486 -16.53 16.31 10.89
CA ALA A 486 -15.18 16.84 10.74
C ALA A 486 -14.38 16.93 12.05
N MET A 487 -15.02 17.29 13.16
CA MET A 487 -14.31 17.37 14.46
C MET A 487 -14.08 15.99 15.06
N THR A 488 -15.02 15.06 14.90
CA THR A 488 -14.85 13.67 15.38
C THR A 488 -13.80 12.93 14.55
N ALA A 489 -13.80 13.10 13.23
CA ALA A 489 -12.75 12.57 12.36
C ALA A 489 -11.39 13.20 12.68
N GLY A 490 -11.35 14.52 12.89
CA GLY A 490 -10.16 15.24 13.33
C GLY A 490 -9.59 14.77 14.66
N GLY A 491 -10.45 14.52 15.66
CA GLY A 491 -10.06 14.02 16.98
C GLY A 491 -9.54 12.59 16.93
N VAL A 492 -10.23 11.69 16.21
CA VAL A 492 -9.76 10.32 15.97
C VAL A 492 -8.40 10.32 15.24
N ALA A 493 -8.25 11.12 14.18
CA ALA A 493 -6.98 11.22 13.45
C ALA A 493 -5.86 11.84 14.30
N SER A 494 -6.17 12.77 15.21
CA SER A 494 -5.19 13.40 16.10
C SER A 494 -4.75 12.46 17.22
N LEU A 495 -5.66 11.66 17.78
CA LEU A 495 -5.32 10.58 18.72
C LEU A 495 -4.46 9.50 18.07
N LEU A 496 -4.82 9.03 16.87
CA LEU A 496 -4.01 8.05 16.12
C LEU A 496 -2.60 8.57 15.84
N ALA A 497 -2.46 9.84 15.46
CA ALA A 497 -1.17 10.50 15.26
C ALA A 497 -0.37 10.65 16.57
N ALA A 498 -1.01 10.96 17.70
CA ALA A 498 -0.34 11.00 19.00
C ALA A 498 0.13 9.60 19.46
N HIS A 499 -0.71 8.58 19.26
CA HIS A 499 -0.40 7.19 19.59
C HIS A 499 0.81 6.64 18.81
N ASP A 500 1.17 7.20 17.64
CA ASP A 500 2.43 6.86 16.96
C ASP A 500 3.70 7.20 17.75
N PHE A 501 3.57 8.01 18.80
CA PHE A 501 4.64 8.43 19.69
C PHE A 501 4.39 7.98 21.14
N THR A 502 3.13 7.99 21.63
CA THR A 502 2.82 7.63 23.02
C THR A 502 2.60 6.13 23.23
N ASP A 503 1.89 5.43 22.34
CA ASP A 503 1.51 4.01 22.52
C ASP A 503 2.75 3.09 22.53
N ALA A 504 3.76 3.41 21.73
CA ALA A 504 5.06 2.77 21.73
C ALA A 504 5.77 2.83 23.09
N LEU A 505 5.70 3.98 23.78
CA LEU A 505 6.43 4.24 25.02
C LEU A 505 5.71 3.63 26.23
N VAL A 506 4.37 3.64 26.24
CA VAL A 506 3.57 3.09 27.33
C VAL A 506 3.40 1.57 27.21
N HIS A 507 3.26 1.06 25.99
CA HIS A 507 2.80 -0.32 25.73
C HIS A 507 3.68 -1.14 24.78
N GLY A 508 4.81 -0.63 24.29
CA GLY A 508 5.57 -1.26 23.19
C GLY A 508 5.83 -2.76 23.33
N GLY A 509 6.23 -3.23 24.53
CA GLY A 509 6.46 -4.65 24.82
C GLY A 509 5.26 -5.44 25.36
N GLN A 510 4.11 -4.82 25.57
CA GLN A 510 2.94 -5.47 26.19
C GLN A 510 2.09 -6.21 25.15
N VAL A 511 1.50 -7.33 25.59
CA VAL A 511 0.54 -8.14 24.84
C VAL A 511 -0.69 -8.40 25.71
N GLY A 512 -1.80 -8.84 25.12
CA GLY A 512 -3.00 -9.22 25.88
C GLY A 512 -3.96 -8.08 26.21
N ARG A 513 -3.82 -6.92 25.55
CA ARG A 513 -4.64 -5.70 25.76
C ARG A 513 -5.61 -5.45 24.61
N ASP A 514 -6.63 -4.62 24.86
CA ASP A 514 -7.44 -4.03 23.79
C ASP A 514 -6.55 -3.13 22.88
N PRO A 515 -6.76 -3.15 21.55
CA PRO A 515 -5.89 -2.47 20.60
C PRO A 515 -6.10 -0.95 20.51
N TYR A 516 -7.12 -0.41 21.18
CA TYR A 516 -7.48 1.00 21.12
C TYR A 516 -7.81 1.52 22.52
N SER A 517 -7.37 2.73 22.85
CA SER A 517 -7.81 3.43 24.07
C SER A 517 -9.33 3.67 24.04
N GLU A 518 -9.96 3.77 25.22
CA GLU A 518 -11.42 3.92 25.34
C GLU A 518 -11.96 5.11 24.52
N ALA A 519 -11.25 6.24 24.55
CA ALA A 519 -11.62 7.43 23.79
C ALA A 519 -11.57 7.19 22.27
N LEU A 520 -10.49 6.56 21.77
CA LEU A 520 -10.36 6.21 20.36
C LEU A 520 -11.43 5.19 19.93
N ALA A 521 -11.70 4.18 20.75
CA ALA A 521 -12.73 3.19 20.49
C ALA A 521 -14.13 3.81 20.40
N LYS A 522 -14.47 4.75 21.29
CA LYS A 522 -15.72 5.52 21.24
C LYS A 522 -15.84 6.36 19.97
N GLY A 523 -14.79 7.11 19.60
CA GLY A 523 -14.77 7.93 18.39
C GLY A 523 -14.92 7.10 17.11
N LEU A 524 -14.17 6.00 16.99
CA LEU A 524 -14.28 5.07 15.88
C LEU A 524 -15.67 4.40 15.82
N ASN A 525 -16.29 4.10 16.97
CA ASN A 525 -17.65 3.56 17.02
C ASN A 525 -18.71 4.58 16.58
N TRP A 526 -18.58 5.85 16.96
CA TRP A 526 -19.45 6.92 16.48
C TRP A 526 -19.35 7.09 14.96
N LEU A 527 -18.13 7.10 14.40
CA LEU A 527 -17.90 7.25 12.96
C LEU A 527 -18.54 6.14 12.12
N LYS A 528 -18.64 4.90 12.63
CA LYS A 528 -19.34 3.79 11.96
C LYS A 528 -20.84 4.09 11.71
N GLY A 529 -21.46 4.94 12.53
CA GLY A 529 -22.82 5.45 12.29
C GLY A 529 -22.84 6.81 11.59
N GLY A 530 -21.89 7.69 11.92
CA GLY A 530 -21.85 9.08 11.47
C GLY A 530 -21.46 9.27 10.00
N VAL A 531 -20.63 8.40 9.42
CA VAL A 531 -20.19 8.57 8.01
C VAL A 531 -21.34 8.36 7.01
N GLY A 532 -22.36 7.57 7.36
CA GLY A 532 -23.60 7.47 6.57
C GLY A 532 -24.35 8.81 6.43
N ALA A 533 -24.15 9.76 7.33
CA ALA A 533 -24.71 11.10 7.18
C ALA A 533 -24.13 11.86 5.98
N LEU A 534 -22.92 11.52 5.50
CA LEU A 534 -22.41 12.07 4.25
C LEU A 534 -23.35 11.73 3.10
N GLU A 535 -23.83 10.48 2.99
CA GLU A 535 -24.68 9.98 1.89
C GLU A 535 -25.85 10.93 1.59
N GLY A 536 -26.48 11.50 2.62
CA GLY A 536 -27.59 12.44 2.49
C GLY A 536 -27.24 13.91 2.17
N GLN A 537 -25.97 14.35 2.32
CA GLN A 537 -25.57 15.76 2.17
C GLN A 537 -25.41 16.26 0.71
N ALA A 538 -26.17 15.73 -0.24
CA ALA A 538 -26.16 16.24 -1.60
C ALA A 538 -26.86 17.62 -1.69
N GLY A 539 -26.11 18.66 -2.07
CA GLY A 539 -26.65 19.99 -2.43
C GLY A 539 -26.78 21.03 -1.30
N GLN A 540 -26.71 20.63 -0.02
CA GLN A 540 -26.94 21.47 1.16
C GLN A 540 -25.68 22.22 1.65
N GLY A 541 -25.03 23.03 0.79
CA GLY A 541 -24.08 24.09 1.17
C GLY A 541 -22.82 23.74 2.00
N GLY A 542 -22.57 22.46 2.30
CA GLY A 542 -21.47 22.01 3.16
C GLY A 542 -20.11 21.94 2.46
N ARG A 543 -19.03 21.97 3.27
CA ARG A 543 -17.63 21.81 2.82
C ARG A 543 -17.29 20.33 2.63
N LEU A 544 -17.93 19.67 1.66
CA LEU A 544 -17.80 18.23 1.47
C LEU A 544 -16.34 17.78 1.33
N GLY A 545 -15.49 18.54 0.65
CA GLY A 545 -14.07 18.24 0.53
C GLY A 545 -13.37 18.17 1.89
N TYR A 546 -13.69 19.09 2.80
CA TYR A 546 -13.14 19.11 4.16
C TYR A 546 -13.56 17.88 4.98
N ASP A 547 -14.83 17.46 4.89
CA ASP A 547 -15.31 16.24 5.54
C ASP A 547 -14.68 14.97 4.92
N LEU A 548 -14.57 14.90 3.60
CA LEU A 548 -13.89 13.81 2.88
C LEU A 548 -12.41 13.70 3.31
N PHE A 549 -11.71 14.82 3.41
CA PHE A 549 -10.34 14.89 3.90
C PHE A 549 -10.23 14.38 5.35
N GLY A 550 -11.15 14.77 6.23
CA GLY A 550 -11.23 14.23 7.60
C GLY A 550 -11.43 12.71 7.63
N VAL A 551 -12.38 12.19 6.84
CA VAL A 551 -12.66 10.75 6.74
C VAL A 551 -11.48 9.97 6.18
N MET A 552 -10.81 10.48 5.14
CA MET A 552 -9.56 9.91 4.60
C MET A 552 -8.48 9.82 5.68
N ARG A 553 -8.25 10.89 6.47
CA ARG A 553 -7.27 10.84 7.57
C ARG A 553 -7.57 9.68 8.52
N VAL A 554 -8.83 9.49 8.92
CA VAL A 554 -9.22 8.34 9.76
C VAL A 554 -8.99 7.01 9.04
N GLY A 555 -9.38 6.88 7.78
CA GLY A 555 -9.24 5.65 7.01
C GLY A 555 -7.79 5.22 6.78
N LEU A 556 -6.89 6.16 6.50
CA LEU A 556 -5.46 5.93 6.34
C LEU A 556 -4.76 5.66 7.68
N GLU A 557 -5.10 6.42 8.72
CA GLU A 557 -4.45 6.28 10.03
C GLU A 557 -4.94 5.07 10.83
N SER A 558 -6.21 4.69 10.74
CA SER A 558 -6.73 3.47 11.40
C SER A 558 -6.52 2.20 10.58
N GLY A 559 -6.20 2.32 9.29
CA GLY A 559 -6.20 1.23 8.33
C GLY A 559 -7.59 0.66 8.04
N PHE A 560 -8.68 1.14 8.64
CA PHE A 560 -10.02 0.58 8.36
C PHE A 560 -10.40 0.78 6.89
N LYS A 561 -10.69 -0.32 6.17
CA LYS A 561 -11.30 -0.25 4.82
C LYS A 561 -12.76 0.22 4.87
N HIS A 562 -13.49 -0.14 5.92
CA HIS A 562 -14.91 0.20 6.08
C HIS A 562 -15.17 1.04 7.34
N LEU A 563 -15.99 2.08 7.20
CA LEU A 563 -16.50 2.89 8.30
C LEU A 563 -18.02 2.66 8.38
N GLY A 564 -18.40 1.68 9.20
CA GLY A 564 -19.76 1.15 9.19
C GLY A 564 -19.95 0.22 7.99
N PRO A 565 -21.05 0.33 7.22
CA PRO A 565 -21.25 -0.44 6.00
C PRO A 565 -20.47 0.10 4.78
N LEU A 566 -19.99 1.35 4.85
CA LEU A 566 -19.40 2.07 3.73
C LEU A 566 -17.92 1.72 3.53
N ASP A 567 -17.50 1.40 2.31
CA ASP A 567 -16.10 1.44 1.91
C ASP A 567 -15.73 2.90 1.70
N TRP A 568 -15.05 3.48 2.69
CA TRP A 568 -14.89 4.94 2.75
C TRP A 568 -14.16 5.50 1.54
N TYR A 569 -13.31 4.69 0.87
CA TYR A 569 -12.58 5.18 -0.28
C TYR A 569 -13.39 4.94 -1.57
N ARG A 570 -13.75 3.68 -1.87
CA ARG A 570 -14.41 3.34 -3.14
C ARG A 570 -15.72 4.13 -3.31
N ASP A 571 -16.55 4.14 -2.28
CA ASP A 571 -17.93 4.59 -2.38
C ASP A 571 -18.00 6.14 -2.35
N LEU A 572 -17.13 6.79 -1.56
CA LEU A 572 -17.02 8.26 -1.54
C LEU A 572 -16.23 8.81 -2.73
N ALA A 573 -15.23 8.10 -3.27
CA ALA A 573 -14.56 8.49 -4.51
C ALA A 573 -15.52 8.45 -5.70
N ALA A 574 -16.29 7.36 -5.85
CA ALA A 574 -17.33 7.29 -6.88
C ALA A 574 -18.36 8.44 -6.77
N ARG A 575 -18.63 8.95 -5.56
CA ARG A 575 -19.44 10.15 -5.36
C ARG A 575 -18.71 11.44 -5.72
N ALA A 576 -17.45 11.61 -5.31
CA ALA A 576 -16.65 12.78 -5.65
C ALA A 576 -16.62 12.98 -7.17
N LEU A 577 -16.44 11.92 -7.95
CA LEU A 577 -16.52 11.96 -9.42
C LEU A 577 -17.84 12.55 -9.93
N ARG A 578 -18.98 12.11 -9.39
CA ARG A 578 -20.32 12.61 -9.77
C ARG A 578 -20.56 14.09 -9.43
N LEU A 579 -19.73 14.68 -8.57
CA LEU A 579 -19.84 16.07 -8.13
C LEU A 579 -18.83 17.01 -8.80
N GLN A 580 -17.89 16.49 -9.62
CA GLN A 580 -16.93 17.31 -10.33
C GLN A 580 -17.62 18.06 -11.48
N GLY A 581 -17.49 19.39 -11.52
CA GLY A 581 -18.05 20.21 -12.58
C GLY A 581 -17.35 20.02 -13.95
N PRO A 582 -17.93 20.52 -15.05
CA PRO A 582 -17.30 20.48 -16.37
C PRO A 582 -15.91 21.14 -16.42
N SER A 583 -15.68 22.17 -15.61
CA SER A 583 -14.40 22.85 -15.46
C SER A 583 -13.31 22.08 -14.69
N GLY A 584 -13.62 20.89 -14.15
CA GLY A 584 -12.72 20.16 -13.25
C GLY A 584 -12.80 20.59 -11.77
N ALA A 585 -13.54 21.66 -11.46
CA ALA A 585 -13.73 22.13 -10.10
C ALA A 585 -14.65 21.20 -9.28
N TRP A 586 -14.38 21.11 -7.98
CA TRP A 586 -15.41 20.85 -6.98
C TRP A 586 -15.80 22.17 -6.32
N GLY A 587 -17.05 22.60 -6.47
CA GLY A 587 -17.55 23.89 -5.98
C GLY A 587 -18.51 24.58 -6.97
N ARG A 588 -19.18 25.64 -6.52
CA ARG A 588 -20.24 26.33 -7.31
C ARG A 588 -19.69 27.29 -8.38
N GLN A 589 -18.47 27.81 -8.23
CA GLN A 589 -17.86 28.80 -9.14
C GLN A 589 -16.39 28.46 -9.35
N ALA A 590 -16.00 28.07 -10.56
CA ALA A 590 -14.72 27.42 -10.85
C ALA A 590 -13.46 28.19 -10.40
N THR A 591 -13.50 29.51 -10.29
CA THR A 591 -12.34 30.37 -10.00
C THR A 591 -12.40 31.08 -8.65
N SER A 592 -13.33 30.70 -7.76
CA SER A 592 -13.40 31.29 -6.42
C SER A 592 -12.38 30.65 -5.45
N ALA A 593 -11.99 31.39 -4.41
CA ALA A 593 -11.17 30.84 -3.33
C ALA A 593 -11.82 29.59 -2.68
N GLU A 594 -13.15 29.56 -2.58
CA GLU A 594 -13.89 28.41 -2.05
C GLU A 594 -13.79 27.19 -2.96
N ALA A 595 -13.85 27.37 -4.28
CA ALA A 595 -13.66 26.27 -5.22
C ALA A 595 -12.21 25.78 -5.27
N MET A 596 -11.21 26.64 -5.08
CA MET A 596 -9.83 26.20 -4.89
C MET A 596 -9.67 25.37 -3.61
N ILE A 597 -10.29 25.77 -2.50
CA ILE A 597 -10.26 25.02 -1.23
C ILE A 597 -10.94 23.65 -1.40
N GLU A 598 -12.16 23.62 -1.91
CA GLU A 598 -12.91 22.37 -2.12
C GLU A 598 -12.20 21.44 -3.12
N THR A 599 -11.72 21.97 -4.25
CA THR A 599 -10.95 21.19 -5.24
C THR A 599 -9.67 20.63 -4.63
N SER A 600 -8.94 21.41 -3.83
CA SER A 600 -7.71 20.94 -3.17
C SER A 600 -7.98 19.77 -2.22
N TYR A 601 -9.02 19.86 -1.38
CA TYR A 601 -9.36 18.74 -0.49
C TYR A 601 -9.89 17.51 -1.24
N HIS A 602 -10.63 17.67 -2.35
CA HIS A 602 -11.04 16.54 -3.19
C HIS A 602 -9.83 15.87 -3.85
N ILE A 603 -8.84 16.64 -4.34
CA ILE A 603 -7.59 16.08 -4.87
C ILE A 603 -6.82 15.34 -3.77
N LEU A 604 -6.67 15.90 -2.57
CA LEU A 604 -6.01 15.23 -1.44
C LEU A 604 -6.70 13.91 -1.08
N PHE A 605 -8.04 13.92 -0.98
CA PHE A 605 -8.86 12.73 -0.74
C PHE A 605 -8.67 11.64 -1.81
N LEU A 606 -8.82 12.00 -3.08
CA LEU A 606 -8.72 11.08 -4.22
C LEU A 606 -7.28 10.55 -4.39
N SER A 607 -6.28 11.39 -4.22
CA SER A 607 -4.87 11.01 -4.42
C SER A 607 -4.41 10.04 -3.33
N ARG A 608 -4.62 10.40 -2.06
CA ARG A 608 -4.05 9.65 -0.92
C ARG A 608 -4.79 8.36 -0.60
N GLY A 609 -6.09 8.29 -0.89
CA GLY A 609 -6.86 7.05 -0.76
C GLY A 609 -6.54 5.99 -1.83
N ARG A 610 -5.99 6.40 -2.98
CA ARG A 610 -5.68 5.55 -4.14
C ARG A 610 -4.43 4.69 -3.98
N HIS A 611 -3.46 5.15 -3.18
CA HIS A 611 -2.11 4.58 -3.14
C HIS A 611 -2.12 3.06 -2.86
N PRO A 612 -1.16 2.30 -3.42
CA PRO A 612 -1.05 0.85 -3.23
C PRO A 612 -1.08 0.46 -1.75
N VAL A 613 -1.78 -0.62 -1.42
CA VAL A 613 -1.80 -1.15 -0.05
C VAL A 613 -0.71 -2.21 0.08
N MET A 614 0.35 -1.94 0.86
CA MET A 614 1.48 -2.87 0.97
C MET A 614 1.14 -4.14 1.76
N MET A 615 0.26 -4.01 2.75
CA MET A 615 -0.06 -5.06 3.72
C MET A 615 -1.44 -4.80 4.33
N ALA A 616 -2.24 -5.85 4.47
CA ALA A 616 -3.42 -5.86 5.32
C ALA A 616 -3.11 -6.64 6.61
N LYS A 617 -3.54 -6.17 7.80
CA LYS A 617 -3.60 -7.02 9.00
C LYS A 617 -4.97 -7.68 9.09
N LEU A 618 -4.98 -8.96 9.43
CA LEU A 618 -6.19 -9.74 9.62
C LEU A 618 -6.74 -9.55 11.03
N ARG A 619 -7.98 -9.06 11.13
CA ARG A 619 -8.75 -9.01 12.36
C ARG A 619 -9.56 -10.30 12.53
N PHE A 620 -9.36 -10.98 13.64
CA PHE A 620 -10.05 -12.21 14.04
C PHE A 620 -10.38 -12.17 15.55
N ASP A 621 -11.12 -13.17 16.03
CA ASP A 621 -11.46 -13.29 17.45
C ASP A 621 -10.24 -13.78 18.27
N GLY A 622 -9.73 -12.92 19.15
CA GLY A 622 -8.49 -13.13 19.91
C GLY A 622 -7.56 -11.92 19.81
N TYR A 623 -6.29 -12.08 20.20
CA TYR A 623 -5.30 -10.99 20.23
C TYR A 623 -4.63 -10.72 18.87
N TRP A 624 -5.42 -10.28 17.89
CA TRP A 624 -4.98 -9.99 16.52
C TRP A 624 -4.13 -8.71 16.35
N CYS A 625 -3.96 -7.90 17.40
CA CYS A 625 -3.40 -6.54 17.31
C CYS A 625 -2.75 -6.06 18.61
N ASN A 626 -1.78 -6.81 19.15
CA ASN A 626 -0.99 -6.35 20.30
C ASN A 626 -0.19 -5.07 19.97
N ARG A 627 0.16 -4.90 18.69
CA ARG A 627 0.75 -3.69 18.09
C ARG A 627 -0.28 -3.01 17.18
N ALA A 628 -0.73 -1.83 17.58
CA ALA A 628 -1.77 -1.08 16.87
C ALA A 628 -1.23 -0.10 15.81
N ARG A 629 0.07 0.24 15.87
CA ARG A 629 0.73 1.24 15.01
C ARG A 629 1.87 0.68 14.16
N ASP A 630 2.18 -0.61 14.30
CA ASP A 630 3.26 -1.30 13.57
C ASP A 630 3.15 -1.18 12.04
N ALA A 631 2.01 -1.54 11.45
CA ALA A 631 1.80 -1.51 10.00
C ALA A 631 1.74 -0.07 9.46
N ALA A 632 1.22 0.88 10.24
CA ALA A 632 1.26 2.31 9.91
C ALA A 632 2.71 2.82 9.83
N ASN A 633 3.53 2.48 10.83
CA ASN A 633 4.94 2.87 10.86
C ASN A 633 5.78 2.15 9.81
N LEU A 634 5.50 0.88 9.52
CA LEU A 634 6.14 0.14 8.42
C LEU A 634 5.76 0.74 7.05
N ALA A 635 4.50 1.12 6.84
CA ALA A 635 4.05 1.76 5.60
C ALA A 635 4.69 3.13 5.39
N ARG A 636 4.88 3.92 6.46
CA ARG A 636 5.64 5.19 6.40
C ARG A 636 7.13 4.96 6.11
N TYR A 637 7.75 3.93 6.70
CA TYR A 637 9.11 3.53 6.36
C TYR A 637 9.23 3.16 4.88
N ALA A 638 8.40 2.21 4.41
CA ALA A 638 8.36 1.79 3.02
C ALA A 638 8.16 2.97 2.07
N SER A 639 7.25 3.90 2.42
CA SER A 639 6.99 5.10 1.62
C SER A 639 8.22 6.00 1.45
N ARG A 640 9.03 6.18 2.51
CA ARG A 640 10.30 6.92 2.44
C ARG A 640 11.33 6.20 1.58
N GLN A 641 11.53 4.90 1.80
CA GLN A 641 12.54 4.10 1.10
C GLN A 641 12.24 3.97 -0.41
N LEU A 642 10.96 3.87 -0.78
CA LEU A 642 10.51 3.77 -2.17
C LEU A 642 10.29 5.11 -2.86
N GLN A 643 10.42 6.23 -2.12
CA GLN A 643 10.03 7.58 -2.55
C GLN A 643 8.61 7.65 -3.16
N ARG A 644 7.73 6.73 -2.73
CA ARG A 644 6.39 6.51 -3.28
C ARG A 644 5.47 6.07 -2.16
N PRO A 645 4.32 6.73 -1.97
CA PRO A 645 3.45 6.45 -0.84
C PRO A 645 2.79 5.08 -0.99
N VAL A 646 2.80 4.31 0.10
CA VAL A 646 2.07 3.06 0.25
C VAL A 646 1.24 3.09 1.53
N ASN A 647 0.03 2.55 1.44
CA ASN A 647 -0.93 2.45 2.51
C ASN A 647 -0.86 1.07 3.18
N TRP A 648 -1.51 0.93 4.32
CA TRP A 648 -1.80 -0.35 4.97
C TRP A 648 -3.31 -0.42 5.26
N GLN A 649 -3.85 -1.60 5.53
CA GLN A 649 -5.26 -1.69 5.94
C GLN A 649 -5.58 -2.83 6.91
N LEU A 650 -6.83 -2.85 7.37
CA LEU A 650 -7.42 -3.88 8.21
C LEU A 650 -8.56 -4.57 7.46
N VAL A 651 -8.53 -5.90 7.46
CA VAL A 651 -9.60 -6.77 6.91
C VAL A 651 -10.07 -7.74 7.98
N ALA A 652 -11.36 -8.04 8.02
CA ALA A 652 -11.92 -8.98 8.99
C ALA A 652 -11.97 -10.40 8.43
N ILE A 653 -11.70 -11.42 9.24
CA ILE A 653 -11.75 -12.84 8.84
C ILE A 653 -13.12 -13.27 8.23
N HIS A 654 -14.21 -12.58 8.57
CA HIS A 654 -15.54 -12.83 7.97
C HIS A 654 -15.87 -11.98 6.73
N SER A 655 -15.01 -11.04 6.33
CA SER A 655 -15.20 -10.27 5.09
C SER A 655 -14.90 -11.10 3.83
N ASP A 656 -15.32 -10.60 2.67
CA ASP A 656 -15.05 -11.26 1.38
C ASP A 656 -13.55 -11.22 1.04
N VAL A 657 -13.02 -12.32 0.51
CA VAL A 657 -11.60 -12.46 0.20
C VAL A 657 -11.15 -11.50 -0.91
N GLY A 658 -12.03 -11.09 -1.82
CA GLY A 658 -11.73 -10.05 -2.80
C GLY A 658 -11.37 -8.71 -2.17
N GLN A 659 -11.81 -8.44 -0.94
CA GLN A 659 -11.40 -7.27 -0.17
C GLN A 659 -10.00 -7.40 0.45
N TRP A 660 -9.51 -8.63 0.61
CA TRP A 660 -8.16 -8.93 1.11
C TRP A 660 -7.14 -8.78 -0.02
N MET A 661 -7.55 -9.12 -1.24
CA MET A 661 -6.78 -9.01 -2.49
C MET A 661 -6.51 -7.56 -2.96
N ASP A 662 -6.91 -6.54 -2.20
CA ASP A 662 -6.36 -5.17 -2.31
C ASP A 662 -4.87 -5.15 -1.92
N ALA A 663 -4.44 -6.05 -1.03
CA ALA A 663 -3.10 -6.09 -0.45
C ALA A 663 -2.40 -7.41 -0.83
N PRO A 664 -1.13 -7.35 -1.29
CA PRO A 664 -0.38 -8.53 -1.71
C PRO A 664 0.14 -9.35 -0.52
N VAL A 665 0.16 -8.77 0.68
CA VAL A 665 0.54 -9.43 1.94
C VAL A 665 -0.58 -9.32 2.98
N LEU A 666 -0.98 -10.45 3.56
CA LEU A 666 -1.91 -10.52 4.69
C LEU A 666 -1.17 -10.95 5.96
N SER A 667 -1.04 -10.02 6.91
CA SER A 667 -0.37 -10.23 8.20
C SER A 667 -1.32 -10.81 9.25
N ILE A 668 -0.89 -11.87 9.94
CA ILE A 668 -1.59 -12.50 11.07
C ILE A 668 -0.61 -12.57 12.25
N ALA A 669 -0.98 -11.99 13.39
CA ALA A 669 -0.14 -11.94 14.58
C ALA A 669 -0.95 -12.28 15.83
N SER A 670 -0.31 -12.94 16.79
CA SER A 670 -0.80 -13.17 18.14
C SER A 670 0.35 -13.71 19.01
N HIS A 671 0.13 -13.74 20.32
CA HIS A 671 0.95 -14.49 21.28
C HIS A 671 0.25 -15.80 21.74
N GLU A 672 -1.04 -15.98 21.43
CA GLU A 672 -1.84 -17.19 21.72
C GLU A 672 -2.04 -18.06 20.47
N ALA A 673 -2.29 -19.36 20.65
CA ALA A 673 -2.59 -20.27 19.54
C ALA A 673 -3.79 -19.84 18.68
N LEU A 674 -3.63 -19.94 17.35
CA LEU A 674 -4.71 -19.67 16.39
C LEU A 674 -5.81 -20.73 16.45
N ARG A 675 -7.08 -20.30 16.53
CA ARG A 675 -8.27 -21.15 16.65
C ARG A 675 -9.29 -20.91 15.52
N PHE A 676 -8.83 -20.91 14.28
CA PHE A 676 -9.69 -20.71 13.12
C PHE A 676 -10.61 -21.91 12.84
N ARG A 677 -11.85 -21.61 12.45
CA ARG A 677 -12.85 -22.55 11.95
C ARG A 677 -12.51 -22.97 10.52
N GLU A 678 -13.03 -24.11 10.07
CA GLU A 678 -12.73 -24.63 8.72
C GLU A 678 -13.14 -23.67 7.59
N GLU A 679 -14.23 -22.90 7.76
CA GLU A 679 -14.62 -21.82 6.82
C GLU A 679 -13.59 -20.68 6.74
N GLU A 680 -12.92 -20.37 7.83
CA GLU A 680 -11.92 -19.31 7.94
C GLU A 680 -10.58 -19.76 7.36
N ILE A 681 -10.22 -21.03 7.61
CA ILE A 681 -9.10 -21.72 6.97
C ILE A 681 -9.31 -21.80 5.46
N ALA A 682 -10.53 -22.08 4.98
CA ALA A 682 -10.85 -22.08 3.55
C ALA A 682 -10.66 -20.70 2.90
N ARG A 683 -11.04 -19.61 3.58
CA ARG A 683 -10.80 -18.24 3.08
C ARG A 683 -9.32 -17.87 3.04
N LEU A 684 -8.56 -18.26 4.06
CA LEU A 684 -7.10 -18.07 4.11
C LEU A 684 -6.39 -18.85 3.01
N ARG A 685 -6.84 -20.08 2.72
CA ARG A 685 -6.35 -20.88 1.60
C ARG A 685 -6.67 -20.19 0.26
N HIS A 686 -7.92 -19.78 0.07
CA HIS A 686 -8.36 -19.07 -1.14
C HIS A 686 -7.59 -17.76 -1.38
N TYR A 687 -7.28 -16.98 -0.33
CA TYR A 687 -6.42 -15.80 -0.45
C TYR A 687 -5.01 -16.15 -0.96
N ALA A 688 -4.40 -17.18 -0.39
CA ALA A 688 -3.07 -17.63 -0.81
C ALA A 688 -3.08 -18.20 -2.24
N GLU A 689 -4.08 -19.02 -2.59
CA GLU A 689 -4.26 -19.59 -3.93
C GLU A 689 -4.59 -18.52 -4.98
N ALA A 690 -5.32 -17.46 -4.62
CA ALA A 690 -5.60 -16.30 -5.47
C ALA A 690 -4.39 -15.37 -5.71
N GLY A 691 -3.21 -15.71 -5.18
CA GLY A 691 -1.95 -15.01 -5.43
C GLY A 691 -1.41 -14.19 -4.25
N GLY A 692 -2.14 -14.12 -3.13
CA GLY A 692 -1.70 -13.43 -1.93
C GLY A 692 -0.58 -14.15 -1.17
N LEU A 693 0.19 -13.41 -0.38
CA LEU A 693 1.21 -13.93 0.52
C LEU A 693 0.73 -13.83 1.98
N LEU A 694 0.63 -14.97 2.67
CA LEU A 694 0.39 -14.96 4.12
C LEU A 694 1.69 -14.63 4.85
N PHE A 695 1.68 -13.59 5.68
CA PHE A 695 2.77 -13.31 6.62
C PHE A 695 2.27 -13.52 8.05
N THR A 696 3.06 -14.21 8.87
CA THR A 696 2.74 -14.43 10.28
C THR A 696 3.94 -14.07 11.16
N HIS A 697 3.70 -13.51 12.34
CA HIS A 697 4.75 -13.31 13.34
C HIS A 697 4.24 -13.58 14.75
N ALA A 698 5.10 -14.18 15.58
CA ALA A 698 4.81 -14.43 16.98
C ALA A 698 5.02 -13.15 17.79
N ASP A 699 3.95 -12.57 18.33
CA ASP A 699 4.07 -11.50 19.33
C ASP A 699 4.74 -12.08 20.58
N ALA A 700 5.64 -11.32 21.20
CA ALA A 700 6.44 -11.72 22.36
C ALA A 700 7.19 -13.06 22.18
N ASP A 701 7.67 -13.35 20.96
CA ASP A 701 8.41 -14.57 20.59
C ASP A 701 7.65 -15.88 20.94
N SER A 702 6.31 -15.86 20.92
CA SER A 702 5.48 -16.98 21.39
C SER A 702 5.67 -18.29 20.61
N ALA A 703 6.33 -19.25 21.26
CA ALA A 703 6.46 -20.63 20.80
C ALA A 703 5.10 -21.37 20.72
N GLU A 704 4.06 -20.92 21.41
CA GLU A 704 2.71 -21.47 21.25
C GLU A 704 2.09 -21.02 19.92
N PHE A 705 2.14 -19.72 19.63
CA PHE A 705 1.69 -19.19 18.34
C PHE A 705 2.46 -19.83 17.19
N THR A 706 3.80 -19.88 17.25
CA THR A 706 4.67 -20.54 16.25
C THR A 706 4.26 -21.98 15.98
N ARG A 707 3.95 -22.78 17.02
CA ARG A 707 3.43 -24.15 16.82
C ARG A 707 2.08 -24.14 16.12
N SER A 708 1.15 -23.28 16.55
CA SER A 708 -0.18 -23.16 15.93
C SER A 708 -0.14 -22.76 14.45
N VAL A 709 0.82 -21.90 14.05
CA VAL A 709 1.07 -21.55 12.64
C VAL A 709 1.54 -22.77 11.85
N GLY A 710 2.41 -23.62 12.42
CA GLY A 710 2.81 -24.88 11.80
C GLY A 710 1.66 -25.90 11.65
N GLU A 711 0.64 -25.82 12.50
CA GLU A 711 -0.59 -26.61 12.35
C GLU A 711 -1.51 -26.05 11.26
N LEU A 712 -1.69 -24.73 11.27
CA LEU A 712 -2.45 -24.02 10.25
C LEU A 712 -1.85 -24.22 8.85
N ALA A 713 -0.52 -24.13 8.72
CA ALA A 713 0.19 -24.37 7.47
C ALA A 713 -0.11 -25.77 6.89
N ARG A 714 -0.12 -26.82 7.72
CA ARG A 714 -0.49 -28.19 7.32
C ARG A 714 -1.95 -28.30 6.87
N LYS A 715 -2.87 -27.57 7.51
CA LYS A 715 -4.29 -27.51 7.10
C LYS A 715 -4.52 -26.72 5.81
N LEU A 716 -3.83 -25.59 5.64
CA LEU A 716 -3.91 -24.76 4.44
C LEU A 716 -3.32 -25.48 3.24
N PHE A 717 -2.12 -26.05 3.39
CA PHE A 717 -1.28 -26.51 2.28
C PHE A 717 -0.81 -27.96 2.49
N PRO A 718 -1.71 -28.96 2.52
CA PRO A 718 -1.35 -30.35 2.86
C PRO A 718 -0.35 -31.02 1.90
N ARG A 719 -0.10 -30.41 0.73
CA ARG A 719 0.88 -30.86 -0.27
C ARG A 719 2.28 -30.25 -0.08
N TYR A 720 2.44 -29.27 0.80
CA TYR A 720 3.66 -28.49 0.96
C TYR A 720 4.09 -28.43 2.43
N GLU A 721 5.39 -28.59 2.67
CA GLU A 721 5.98 -28.60 4.00
C GLU A 721 6.46 -27.19 4.41
N MET A 722 6.32 -26.85 5.70
CA MET A 722 6.85 -25.61 6.26
C MET A 722 8.31 -25.78 6.66
N LYS A 723 9.22 -25.06 6.00
CA LYS A 723 10.69 -25.21 6.15
C LYS A 723 11.35 -23.91 6.59
N ASP A 724 12.55 -23.99 7.14
CA ASP A 724 13.39 -22.82 7.33
C ASP A 724 13.69 -22.14 5.97
N LEU A 725 13.64 -20.82 5.94
CA LEU A 725 13.90 -20.03 4.74
C LEU A 725 15.42 -19.98 4.50
N PRO A 726 15.92 -20.37 3.31
CA PRO A 726 17.35 -20.34 2.99
C PRO A 726 17.99 -18.96 3.22
N ALA A 727 19.23 -18.95 3.73
CA ALA A 727 19.92 -17.71 4.11
C ALA A 727 20.29 -16.81 2.91
N ASP A 728 20.31 -17.38 1.71
CA ASP A 728 20.51 -16.74 0.41
C ASP A 728 19.20 -16.30 -0.27
N HIS A 729 18.03 -16.61 0.32
CA HIS A 729 16.74 -16.26 -0.27
C HIS A 729 16.57 -14.73 -0.43
N PRO A 730 16.02 -14.22 -1.57
CA PRO A 730 15.91 -12.78 -1.84
C PRO A 730 15.26 -11.91 -0.75
N LEU A 731 14.39 -12.48 0.09
CA LEU A 731 13.81 -11.78 1.25
C LEU A 731 14.87 -11.24 2.25
N TYR A 732 16.08 -11.79 2.27
CA TYR A 732 17.19 -11.32 3.11
C TYR A 732 18.14 -10.34 2.41
N SER A 733 17.93 -10.01 1.13
CA SER A 733 18.90 -9.24 0.33
C SER A 733 18.32 -8.21 -0.65
N MET A 734 17.04 -8.33 -1.05
CA MET A 734 16.43 -7.55 -2.15
C MET A 734 16.57 -6.03 -2.00
N ASN A 735 16.19 -5.47 -0.85
CA ASN A 735 16.42 -4.05 -0.50
C ASN A 735 17.48 -3.95 0.61
N GLY A 736 18.67 -4.47 0.31
CA GLY A 736 19.82 -4.49 1.20
C GLY A 736 19.82 -5.69 2.17
N PRO A 737 20.98 -5.98 2.79
CA PRO A 737 21.16 -7.17 3.61
C PRO A 737 20.38 -7.10 4.92
N VAL A 738 19.76 -8.23 5.27
CA VAL A 738 19.12 -8.55 6.55
C VAL A 738 19.97 -9.64 7.21
N GLN A 739 21.02 -9.22 7.94
CA GLN A 739 22.03 -10.12 8.51
C GLN A 739 22.20 -9.89 10.02
N PRO A 740 22.25 -10.95 10.86
CA PRO A 740 22.06 -12.36 10.51
C PRO A 740 20.60 -12.65 10.07
N PRO A 741 20.34 -13.79 9.39
CA PRO A 741 19.00 -14.18 8.98
C PRO A 741 18.09 -14.38 10.21
N LEU A 742 16.85 -13.88 10.15
CA LEU A 742 15.93 -13.82 11.30
C LEU A 742 15.20 -15.15 11.59
N GLY A 743 15.77 -16.28 11.20
CA GLY A 743 15.21 -17.62 11.44
C GLY A 743 13.81 -17.84 10.85
N LEU A 744 13.48 -17.15 9.75
CA LEU A 744 12.16 -17.23 9.13
C LEU A 744 11.87 -18.64 8.65
N LYS A 745 10.60 -19.04 8.74
CA LYS A 745 10.07 -20.26 8.14
C LYS A 745 9.12 -19.92 7.00
N HIS A 746 8.92 -20.83 6.05
CA HIS A 746 8.11 -20.59 4.87
C HIS A 746 7.40 -21.85 4.36
N VAL A 747 6.34 -21.64 3.58
CA VAL A 747 5.72 -22.65 2.71
C VAL A 747 5.79 -22.12 1.28
N SER A 748 6.22 -22.96 0.33
CA SER A 748 6.29 -22.66 -1.09
C SER A 748 5.56 -23.73 -1.90
N ASN A 749 4.87 -23.34 -2.98
CA ASN A 749 4.35 -24.28 -3.98
C ASN A 749 5.40 -24.65 -5.03
N GLY A 750 6.63 -24.13 -4.93
CA GLY A 750 7.71 -24.27 -5.90
C GLY A 750 7.71 -23.23 -7.04
N SER A 751 6.68 -22.38 -7.13
CA SER A 751 6.68 -21.17 -7.97
C SER A 751 6.95 -19.91 -7.13
N ARG A 752 6.26 -19.79 -5.99
CA ARG A 752 6.34 -18.65 -5.07
C ARG A 752 6.15 -19.09 -3.62
N LEU A 753 6.43 -18.17 -2.71
CA LEU A 753 6.02 -18.30 -1.30
C LEU A 753 4.49 -18.15 -1.17
N LEU A 754 3.87 -19.06 -0.41
CA LEU A 754 2.46 -19.00 -0.02
C LEU A 754 2.31 -18.44 1.40
N LEU A 755 3.25 -18.79 2.29
CA LEU A 755 3.29 -18.36 3.68
C LEU A 755 4.73 -18.10 4.11
N VAL A 756 4.95 -17.03 4.88
CA VAL A 756 6.18 -16.75 5.63
C VAL A 756 5.84 -16.55 7.11
N HIS A 757 6.66 -17.10 7.99
CA HIS A 757 6.53 -16.98 9.44
C HIS A 757 7.81 -16.45 10.07
N SER A 758 7.70 -15.38 10.86
CA SER A 758 8.72 -14.98 11.81
C SER A 758 8.44 -15.62 13.18
N PRO A 759 9.33 -16.48 13.70
CA PRO A 759 9.22 -16.97 15.08
C PRO A 759 9.59 -15.89 16.11
N THR A 760 10.11 -14.74 15.64
CA THR A 760 10.46 -13.60 16.48
C THR A 760 9.55 -12.40 16.24
N ASP A 761 9.38 -11.61 17.27
CA ASP A 761 8.57 -10.41 17.30
C ASP A 761 9.29 -9.23 16.64
N ILE A 762 9.22 -9.16 15.31
CA ILE A 762 9.78 -8.03 14.55
C ILE A 762 8.89 -6.78 14.59
N ALA A 763 7.59 -6.95 14.89
CA ALA A 763 6.60 -5.87 14.89
C ALA A 763 6.75 -4.92 16.09
N VAL A 764 7.35 -5.37 17.20
CA VAL A 764 7.75 -4.50 18.32
C VAL A 764 8.60 -3.32 17.84
N TYR A 765 9.49 -3.55 16.86
CA TYR A 765 10.39 -2.54 16.33
C TYR A 765 9.68 -1.58 15.37
N TRP A 766 8.72 -2.08 14.60
CA TRP A 766 7.84 -1.25 13.77
C TRP A 766 6.96 -0.34 14.63
N GLN A 767 6.31 -0.88 15.67
CA GLN A 767 5.53 -0.13 16.66
C GLN A 767 6.40 0.95 17.32
N THR A 768 7.59 0.59 17.83
CA THR A 768 8.49 1.51 18.54
C THR A 768 9.32 2.42 17.64
N ARG A 769 9.12 2.37 16.31
CA ARG A 769 9.83 3.19 15.31
C ARG A 769 11.37 3.06 15.41
N ALA A 770 11.86 1.89 15.83
CA ALA A 770 13.27 1.62 16.10
C ALA A 770 14.11 1.41 14.82
N GLU A 771 13.88 2.21 13.77
CA GLU A 771 14.47 2.07 12.43
C GLU A 771 16.00 2.08 12.47
N ALA A 772 16.58 3.02 13.23
CA ALA A 772 18.03 3.16 13.37
C ALA A 772 18.66 2.02 14.19
N GLN A 773 17.97 1.52 15.21
CA GLN A 773 18.48 0.49 16.13
C GLN A 773 18.24 -0.94 15.62
N ARG A 774 17.26 -1.12 14.72
CA ARG A 774 16.79 -2.41 14.20
C ARG A 774 16.43 -2.35 12.70
N PRO A 775 17.33 -1.87 11.82
CA PRO A 775 17.03 -1.67 10.40
C PRO A 775 16.62 -2.97 9.69
N ASN A 776 17.15 -4.11 10.13
CA ASN A 776 16.81 -5.43 9.60
C ASN A 776 15.31 -5.78 9.70
N ALA A 777 14.62 -5.37 10.77
CA ALA A 777 13.19 -5.62 10.92
C ALA A 777 12.37 -4.83 9.90
N PHE A 778 12.74 -3.58 9.66
CA PHE A 778 12.10 -2.70 8.68
C PHE A 778 12.41 -3.12 7.24
N ARG A 779 13.67 -3.45 6.94
CA ARG A 779 14.09 -4.02 5.65
C ARG A 779 13.37 -5.31 5.32
N LEU A 780 13.19 -6.22 6.28
CA LEU A 780 12.40 -7.44 6.05
C LEU A 780 10.94 -7.12 5.71
N GLY A 781 10.30 -6.20 6.44
CA GLY A 781 8.92 -5.78 6.16
C GLY A 781 8.76 -5.18 4.75
N LEU A 782 9.74 -4.41 4.29
CA LEU A 782 9.79 -3.88 2.91
C LEU A 782 10.09 -4.98 1.88
N ASN A 783 11.04 -5.88 2.15
CA ASN A 783 11.39 -7.01 1.28
C ASN A 783 10.19 -7.96 1.09
N LEU A 784 9.35 -8.17 2.11
CA LEU A 784 8.11 -8.95 1.99
C LEU A 784 7.13 -8.32 0.98
N TYR A 785 6.94 -7.00 1.04
CA TYR A 785 6.11 -6.28 0.08
C TYR A 785 6.70 -6.34 -1.34
N LEU A 786 7.98 -5.97 -1.50
CA LEU A 786 8.67 -5.99 -2.79
C LEU A 786 8.70 -7.39 -3.41
N TYR A 787 8.93 -8.43 -2.61
CA TYR A 787 8.81 -9.82 -3.06
C TYR A 787 7.40 -10.10 -3.59
N ALA A 788 6.34 -9.74 -2.86
CA ALA A 788 4.97 -10.05 -3.24
C ALA A 788 4.49 -9.27 -4.50
N VAL A 789 5.00 -8.06 -4.75
CA VAL A 789 4.71 -7.25 -5.95
C VAL A 789 5.74 -7.39 -7.09
N GLY A 790 6.70 -8.30 -6.98
CA GLY A 790 7.69 -8.54 -8.04
C GLY A 790 8.67 -7.40 -8.26
N ASN A 791 9.00 -6.66 -7.19
CA ASN A 791 9.79 -5.43 -7.21
C ASN A 791 9.21 -4.33 -8.13
N GLY A 792 7.90 -4.40 -8.42
CA GLY A 792 7.16 -3.39 -9.16
C GLY A 792 6.57 -2.29 -8.26
N PRO A 793 5.86 -1.30 -8.83
CA PRO A 793 5.25 -0.19 -8.08
C PRO A 793 4.10 -0.60 -7.14
N GLY A 794 3.58 -1.83 -7.27
CA GLY A 794 2.31 -2.23 -6.67
C GLY A 794 1.10 -1.71 -7.46
N ALA A 795 -0.03 -2.40 -7.36
CA ALA A 795 -1.29 -1.93 -7.94
C ALA A 795 -1.94 -0.90 -7.02
N HIS A 796 -2.65 0.08 -7.59
CA HIS A 796 -3.53 0.97 -6.82
C HIS A 796 -4.59 0.18 -6.06
N ARG A 797 -5.08 0.73 -4.94
CA ARG A 797 -6.02 0.05 -4.03
C ARG A 797 -7.26 -0.53 -4.70
N LEU A 798 -7.76 0.11 -5.76
CA LEU A 798 -8.95 -0.30 -6.50
C LEU A 798 -8.64 -1.13 -7.77
N ALA A 799 -7.38 -1.45 -8.05
CA ALA A 799 -6.96 -2.15 -9.27
C ALA A 799 -6.54 -3.61 -8.97
N THR A 800 -7.40 -4.38 -8.29
CA THR A 800 -7.05 -5.76 -7.93
C THR A 800 -7.09 -6.70 -9.15
N ALA A 801 -6.12 -7.62 -9.20
CA ALA A 801 -6.09 -8.71 -10.18
C ALA A 801 -7.15 -9.80 -9.88
N TYR A 802 -7.74 -9.80 -8.69
CA TYR A 802 -8.78 -10.73 -8.29
C TYR A 802 -10.11 -10.43 -9.00
N LEU A 803 -10.73 -11.47 -9.55
CA LEU A 803 -12.08 -11.41 -10.10
C LEU A 803 -13.01 -12.24 -9.20
N PRO A 804 -14.10 -11.67 -8.66
CA PRO A 804 -15.12 -12.45 -7.97
C PRO A 804 -15.84 -13.39 -8.94
N ALA A 805 -16.52 -14.40 -8.41
CA ALA A 805 -17.39 -15.25 -9.23
C ALA A 805 -18.53 -14.41 -9.83
N ALA A 806 -18.83 -14.60 -11.11
CA ALA A 806 -19.88 -13.83 -11.78
C ALA A 806 -21.28 -14.22 -11.26
N ALA A 807 -22.12 -13.22 -10.98
CA ALA A 807 -23.49 -13.43 -10.51
C ALA A 807 -24.43 -14.00 -11.59
N VAL A 808 -24.09 -13.83 -12.88
CA VAL A 808 -24.86 -14.30 -14.03
C VAL A 808 -24.29 -15.65 -14.49
N ARG A 809 -25.17 -16.63 -14.77
CA ARG A 809 -24.75 -17.94 -15.29
C ARG A 809 -24.02 -17.79 -16.65
N PRO A 810 -23.01 -18.61 -16.94
CA PRO A 810 -22.33 -18.59 -18.23
C PRO A 810 -23.30 -19.01 -19.34
N GLN A 811 -23.16 -18.40 -20.52
CA GLN A 811 -23.94 -18.72 -21.72
C GLN A 811 -23.48 -20.04 -22.36
N ARG A 812 -22.19 -20.36 -22.21
CA ARG A 812 -21.51 -21.56 -22.69
C ARG A 812 -20.41 -21.94 -21.71
N SER A 813 -20.07 -23.23 -21.66
CA SER A 813 -18.86 -23.71 -20.97
C SER A 813 -17.99 -24.48 -21.95
N ARG A 814 -16.67 -24.35 -21.82
CA ARG A 814 -15.68 -25.00 -22.69
C ARG A 814 -14.84 -26.00 -21.88
N PRO A 815 -14.80 -27.30 -22.24
CA PRO A 815 -14.01 -28.28 -21.51
C PRO A 815 -12.52 -28.05 -21.72
N VAL A 816 -11.75 -28.11 -20.63
CA VAL A 816 -10.28 -28.04 -20.61
C VAL A 816 -9.77 -29.14 -19.69
N ALA A 817 -8.91 -30.01 -20.22
CA ALA A 817 -8.30 -31.07 -19.44
C ALA A 817 -7.13 -30.53 -18.61
N ARG A 818 -7.16 -30.70 -17.29
CA ARG A 818 -6.02 -30.48 -16.39
C ARG A 818 -5.32 -31.82 -16.16
N VAL A 819 -4.12 -31.95 -16.70
CA VAL A 819 -3.42 -33.23 -16.78
C VAL A 819 -2.62 -33.50 -15.51
N ARG A 820 -2.97 -34.59 -14.83
CA ARG A 820 -2.37 -35.05 -13.58
C ARG A 820 -1.17 -35.97 -13.81
N HIS A 821 -0.19 -35.84 -12.93
CA HIS A 821 0.96 -36.73 -12.83
C HIS A 821 1.44 -36.84 -11.37
N HIS A 822 2.34 -37.77 -11.07
CA HIS A 822 2.83 -38.03 -9.71
C HIS A 822 3.65 -36.89 -9.07
N GLY A 823 4.21 -35.98 -9.88
CA GLY A 823 4.84 -34.74 -9.39
C GLY A 823 3.83 -33.63 -9.07
N ASN A 824 4.32 -32.40 -8.93
CA ASN A 824 3.49 -31.22 -8.66
C ASN A 824 2.72 -30.72 -9.90
N TRP A 825 1.63 -31.40 -10.26
CA TRP A 825 0.84 -31.17 -11.49
C TRP A 825 -0.08 -29.94 -11.45
N ASP A 826 -0.33 -29.41 -10.24
CA ASP A 826 -1.12 -28.20 -10.03
C ASP A 826 -0.50 -27.33 -8.92
N PRO A 827 0.49 -26.50 -9.25
CA PRO A 827 1.14 -25.63 -8.27
C PRO A 827 0.27 -24.42 -7.87
N GLU A 828 -0.57 -23.94 -8.80
CA GLU A 828 -1.42 -22.75 -8.68
C GLU A 828 -2.88 -23.09 -9.04
N PRO A 829 -3.67 -23.68 -8.13
CA PRO A 829 -5.00 -24.21 -8.44
C PRO A 829 -5.97 -23.17 -9.01
N PHE A 830 -5.88 -21.92 -8.53
CA PHE A 830 -6.78 -20.84 -8.93
C PHE A 830 -6.49 -20.28 -10.34
N ALA A 831 -5.39 -20.66 -11.00
CA ALA A 831 -4.97 -20.13 -12.30
C ALA A 831 -6.07 -20.26 -13.38
N PHE A 832 -6.61 -21.47 -13.55
CA PHE A 832 -7.65 -21.74 -14.55
C PHE A 832 -9.04 -21.28 -14.09
N GLU A 833 -9.29 -21.19 -12.79
CA GLU A 833 -10.53 -20.59 -12.27
C GLU A 833 -10.56 -19.08 -12.55
N ARG A 834 -9.47 -18.36 -12.31
CA ARG A 834 -9.35 -16.94 -12.65
C ARG A 834 -9.53 -16.70 -14.15
N LEU A 835 -8.92 -17.53 -15.01
CA LEU A 835 -9.12 -17.48 -16.46
C LEU A 835 -10.59 -17.72 -16.84
N SER A 836 -11.27 -18.68 -16.19
CA SER A 836 -12.70 -18.95 -16.37
C SER A 836 -13.58 -17.75 -15.99
N ARG A 837 -13.32 -17.13 -14.82
CA ARG A 837 -14.01 -15.93 -14.35
C ARG A 837 -13.78 -14.73 -15.30
N TRP A 838 -12.56 -14.56 -15.81
CA TRP A 838 -12.22 -13.51 -16.78
C TRP A 838 -12.94 -13.70 -18.12
N ARG A 839 -12.91 -14.91 -18.71
CA ARG A 839 -13.64 -15.20 -19.96
C ARG A 839 -15.15 -15.03 -19.81
N GLN A 840 -15.70 -15.37 -18.64
CA GLN A 840 -17.12 -15.20 -18.36
C GLN A 840 -17.51 -13.72 -18.26
N ALA A 841 -16.65 -12.87 -17.68
CA ALA A 841 -16.85 -11.42 -17.63
C ALA A 841 -16.70 -10.74 -19.00
N ASP A 842 -15.76 -11.19 -19.83
CA ASP A 842 -15.48 -10.62 -21.17
C ASP A 842 -16.46 -11.10 -22.27
N SER A 843 -16.79 -12.40 -22.29
CA SER A 843 -17.51 -13.04 -23.41
C SER A 843 -18.71 -13.89 -23.00
N GLY A 844 -19.00 -14.01 -21.71
CA GLY A 844 -20.08 -14.86 -21.19
C GLY A 844 -19.79 -16.36 -21.23
N GLU A 845 -18.58 -16.80 -21.58
CA GLU A 845 -18.17 -18.20 -21.64
C GLU A 845 -17.27 -18.59 -20.45
N SER A 846 -17.60 -19.68 -19.75
CA SER A 846 -16.78 -20.27 -18.69
C SER A 846 -15.92 -21.43 -19.19
N LEU A 847 -15.01 -21.91 -18.35
CA LEU A 847 -14.30 -23.18 -18.52
C LEU A 847 -14.90 -24.28 -17.63
N GLU A 848 -15.04 -25.48 -18.18
CA GLU A 848 -15.28 -26.72 -17.45
C GLU A 848 -13.93 -27.42 -17.27
N LEU A 849 -13.40 -27.42 -16.05
CA LEU A 849 -12.10 -28.00 -15.75
C LEU A 849 -12.25 -29.50 -15.46
N ARG A 850 -11.55 -30.33 -16.24
CA ARG A 850 -11.63 -31.80 -16.16
C ARG A 850 -10.27 -32.36 -15.75
N GLU A 851 -10.16 -32.86 -14.52
CA GLU A 851 -8.96 -33.58 -14.08
C GLU A 851 -8.83 -34.93 -14.79
N VAL A 852 -7.68 -35.22 -15.39
CA VAL A 852 -7.38 -36.50 -16.05
C VAL A 852 -5.95 -36.93 -15.76
N ASP A 853 -5.73 -38.18 -15.35
CA ASP A 853 -4.37 -38.71 -15.22
C ASP A 853 -3.74 -38.87 -16.62
N LEU A 854 -2.48 -38.48 -16.79
CA LEU A 854 -1.82 -38.42 -18.11
C LEU A 854 -1.89 -39.75 -18.91
N LYS A 855 -1.95 -40.90 -18.24
CA LYS A 855 -2.09 -42.23 -18.85
C LYS A 855 -3.46 -42.45 -19.52
N ASP A 856 -4.49 -41.70 -19.12
CA ASP A 856 -5.87 -41.82 -19.57
C ASP A 856 -6.25 -40.69 -20.55
N LEU A 857 -5.32 -39.77 -20.83
CA LEU A 857 -5.53 -38.56 -21.64
C LEU A 857 -6.05 -38.86 -23.06
N ALA A 858 -5.70 -40.02 -23.64
CA ALA A 858 -6.17 -40.44 -24.96
C ALA A 858 -7.71 -40.57 -25.07
N GLY A 859 -8.42 -40.77 -23.94
CA GLY A 859 -9.88 -40.85 -23.89
C GLY A 859 -10.60 -39.53 -23.61
N GLU A 860 -9.88 -38.42 -23.46
CA GLU A 860 -10.45 -37.14 -22.98
C GLU A 860 -11.02 -36.28 -24.14
N PRO A 861 -12.33 -35.97 -24.16
CA PRO A 861 -12.97 -35.20 -25.24
C PRO A 861 -12.63 -33.70 -25.29
N ALA A 862 -12.02 -33.12 -24.25
CA ALA A 862 -11.56 -31.73 -24.29
C ALA A 862 -10.52 -31.52 -25.40
N ARG A 863 -10.68 -30.46 -26.21
CA ARG A 863 -9.74 -30.13 -27.31
C ARG A 863 -8.44 -29.47 -26.86
N LEU A 864 -8.40 -28.96 -25.64
CA LEU A 864 -7.21 -28.42 -25.00
C LEU A 864 -6.93 -29.19 -23.71
N ALA A 865 -5.71 -29.71 -23.60
CA ALA A 865 -5.14 -30.24 -22.38
C ALA A 865 -4.02 -29.33 -21.87
N HIS A 866 -3.89 -29.20 -20.55
CA HIS A 866 -2.86 -28.42 -19.90
C HIS A 866 -2.05 -29.30 -18.93
N LEU A 867 -0.76 -29.40 -19.19
CA LEU A 867 0.23 -30.14 -18.41
C LEU A 867 1.26 -29.15 -17.85
N THR A 868 1.41 -29.09 -16.54
CA THR A 868 2.34 -28.15 -15.88
C THR A 868 3.06 -28.80 -14.72
N GLY A 869 4.18 -28.22 -14.33
CA GLY A 869 4.97 -28.65 -13.18
C GLY A 869 6.20 -27.79 -12.96
N ASN A 870 6.84 -27.96 -11.80
CA ASN A 870 8.00 -27.16 -11.38
C ASN A 870 9.18 -27.98 -10.83
N ALA A 871 9.01 -29.30 -10.68
CA ALA A 871 10.05 -30.23 -10.25
C ALA A 871 10.31 -31.30 -11.32
N ARG A 872 11.43 -32.01 -11.23
CA ARG A 872 11.74 -33.10 -12.16
C ARG A 872 10.80 -34.30 -11.95
N VAL A 873 10.21 -34.78 -13.04
CA VAL A 873 9.25 -35.90 -13.13
C VAL A 873 9.80 -36.92 -14.14
N ARG A 874 9.55 -38.22 -13.94
CA ARG A 874 9.87 -39.28 -14.92
C ARG A 874 8.58 -39.93 -15.44
N PHE A 875 8.18 -39.58 -16.64
CA PHE A 875 6.96 -40.10 -17.24
C PHE A 875 7.11 -41.57 -17.68
N THR A 876 6.06 -42.36 -17.52
CA THR A 876 6.02 -43.78 -17.96
C THR A 876 5.81 -43.89 -19.47
N ASP A 877 6.09 -45.05 -20.06
CA ASP A 877 5.88 -45.26 -21.50
C ASP A 877 4.39 -45.15 -21.86
N SER A 878 3.49 -45.69 -21.03
CA SER A 878 2.04 -45.51 -21.14
C SER A 878 1.57 -44.06 -21.09
N GLN A 879 2.28 -43.18 -20.37
CA GLN A 879 2.01 -41.74 -20.37
C GLN A 879 2.50 -41.05 -21.65
N CYS A 880 3.60 -41.53 -22.23
CA CYS A 880 4.09 -41.06 -23.54
C CYS A 880 3.16 -41.50 -24.68
N GLU A 881 2.65 -42.73 -24.62
CA GLU A 881 1.68 -43.29 -25.56
C GLU A 881 0.34 -42.56 -25.49
N ALA A 882 -0.20 -42.31 -24.29
CA ALA A 882 -1.45 -41.57 -24.12
C ALA A 882 -1.35 -40.11 -24.60
N LEU A 883 -0.20 -39.45 -24.36
CA LEU A 883 0.08 -38.12 -24.90
C LEU A 883 0.11 -38.14 -26.44
N ARG A 884 0.82 -39.12 -27.03
CA ARG A 884 0.88 -39.29 -28.49
C ARG A 884 -0.51 -39.49 -29.08
N ALA A 885 -1.29 -40.43 -28.55
CA ALA A 885 -2.61 -40.77 -29.07
C ALA A 885 -3.60 -39.59 -28.99
N TYR A 886 -3.57 -38.82 -27.89
CA TYR A 886 -4.38 -37.60 -27.77
C TYR A 886 -4.03 -36.55 -28.84
N VAL A 887 -2.73 -36.32 -29.09
CA VAL A 887 -2.26 -35.39 -30.12
C VAL A 887 -2.58 -35.90 -31.52
N GLU A 888 -2.37 -37.18 -31.81
CA GLU A 888 -2.71 -37.80 -33.10
C GLU A 888 -4.22 -37.70 -33.40
N GLY A 889 -5.07 -37.84 -32.38
CA GLY A 889 -6.52 -37.65 -32.45
C GLY A 889 -7.01 -36.20 -32.60
N GLY A 890 -6.12 -35.23 -32.80
CA GLY A 890 -6.47 -33.82 -32.97
C GLY A 890 -6.60 -33.02 -31.67
N GLY A 891 -6.02 -33.52 -30.58
CA GLY A 891 -5.87 -32.78 -29.32
C GLY A 891 -4.76 -31.74 -29.40
N THR A 892 -4.94 -30.61 -28.69
CA THR A 892 -3.89 -29.62 -28.47
C THR A 892 -3.43 -29.68 -27.02
N VAL A 893 -2.12 -29.79 -26.78
CA VAL A 893 -1.55 -29.83 -25.42
C VAL A 893 -0.74 -28.57 -25.16
N LEU A 894 -1.11 -27.78 -24.18
CA LEU A 894 -0.25 -26.72 -23.62
C LEU A 894 0.63 -27.30 -22.52
N ILE A 895 1.93 -27.06 -22.61
CA ILE A 895 2.90 -27.41 -21.58
C ILE A 895 3.69 -26.16 -21.17
N ASP A 896 3.60 -25.79 -19.89
CA ASP A 896 4.39 -24.72 -19.29
C ASP A 896 5.23 -25.22 -18.10
N VAL A 897 6.21 -24.42 -17.69
CA VAL A 897 7.04 -24.67 -16.52
C VAL A 897 6.68 -23.65 -15.46
N CYS A 898 5.75 -24.00 -14.57
CA CYS A 898 5.31 -23.13 -13.49
C CYS A 898 6.49 -22.73 -12.58
N GLY A 899 6.56 -21.47 -12.16
CA GLY A 899 7.72 -20.87 -11.48
C GLY A 899 8.88 -20.52 -12.42
N GLY A 900 9.04 -21.24 -13.54
CA GLY A 900 10.07 -21.04 -14.56
C GLY A 900 11.45 -21.60 -14.17
N GLY A 901 11.86 -22.68 -14.83
CA GLY A 901 13.18 -23.29 -14.64
C GLY A 901 14.22 -22.68 -15.57
N GLY A 902 15.12 -21.84 -15.05
CA GLY A 902 16.10 -21.05 -15.81
C GLY A 902 17.16 -21.88 -16.57
N GLY A 903 16.80 -22.45 -17.71
CA GLY A 903 17.74 -23.14 -18.62
C GLY A 903 17.17 -23.56 -19.99
N GLY A 904 15.94 -23.16 -20.33
CA GLY A 904 15.27 -23.64 -21.55
C GLY A 904 15.03 -25.16 -21.53
N LEU A 905 14.97 -25.78 -22.72
CA LEU A 905 14.84 -27.24 -22.86
C LEU A 905 16.03 -28.02 -22.24
N ASN A 906 17.18 -27.39 -22.05
CA ASN A 906 18.37 -27.98 -21.44
C ASN A 906 18.45 -27.80 -19.91
N GLY A 907 17.40 -27.26 -19.29
CA GLY A 907 17.40 -26.85 -17.88
C GLY A 907 17.09 -27.96 -16.86
N ASN A 908 17.67 -27.83 -15.66
CA ASN A 908 17.68 -28.85 -14.61
C ASN A 908 16.36 -28.93 -13.82
N GLY A 909 15.24 -29.34 -14.45
CA GLY A 909 13.94 -29.37 -13.78
C GLY A 909 12.81 -29.99 -14.59
N PHE A 910 11.59 -29.45 -14.46
CA PHE A 910 10.43 -29.91 -15.24
C PHE A 910 10.65 -29.73 -16.76
N ALA A 911 11.38 -28.70 -17.19
CA ALA A 911 11.73 -28.50 -18.60
C ALA A 911 12.45 -29.72 -19.23
N ALA A 912 13.45 -30.30 -18.55
CA ALA A 912 14.11 -31.53 -18.98
C ALA A 912 13.19 -32.76 -18.92
N SER A 913 12.23 -32.79 -17.99
CA SER A 913 11.20 -33.85 -17.94
C SER A 913 10.25 -33.77 -19.13
N VAL A 914 9.91 -32.56 -19.58
CA VAL A 914 9.14 -32.34 -20.81
C VAL A 914 9.97 -32.68 -22.05
N ALA A 915 11.27 -32.34 -22.08
CA ALA A 915 12.14 -32.73 -23.18
C ALA A 915 12.21 -34.26 -23.37
N ASP A 916 12.42 -35.02 -22.28
CA ASP A 916 12.36 -36.50 -22.29
C ASP A 916 10.99 -37.02 -22.75
N LEU A 917 9.91 -36.45 -22.21
CA LEU A 917 8.53 -36.80 -22.58
C LEU A 917 8.27 -36.59 -24.08
N LEU A 918 8.65 -35.44 -24.63
CA LEU A 918 8.42 -35.13 -26.05
C LEU A 918 9.30 -35.98 -26.97
N GLN A 919 10.56 -36.25 -26.60
CA GLN A 919 11.43 -37.13 -27.37
C GLN A 919 10.91 -38.59 -27.41
N ARG A 920 10.34 -39.08 -26.30
CA ARG A 920 9.78 -40.44 -26.21
C ARG A 920 8.38 -40.54 -26.80
N ALA A 921 7.54 -39.52 -26.64
CA ALA A 921 6.22 -39.46 -27.23
C ALA A 921 6.28 -39.23 -28.75
N PHE A 922 7.19 -38.40 -29.25
CA PHE A 922 7.28 -38.04 -30.68
C PHE A 922 8.71 -38.25 -31.24
N PRO A 923 9.18 -39.51 -31.33
CA PRO A 923 10.54 -39.81 -31.78
C PRO A 923 10.79 -39.28 -33.20
N GLY A 924 11.80 -38.43 -33.34
CA GLY A 924 12.16 -37.78 -34.61
C GLY A 924 11.48 -36.42 -34.86
N ALA A 925 10.45 -36.06 -34.09
CA ALA A 925 9.88 -34.71 -34.14
C ALA A 925 10.69 -33.74 -33.27
N THR A 926 10.86 -32.50 -33.74
CA THR A 926 11.57 -31.43 -33.00
C THR A 926 10.63 -30.25 -32.81
N PRO A 927 10.47 -29.70 -31.59
CA PRO A 927 9.70 -28.47 -31.38
C PRO A 927 10.32 -27.30 -32.16
N GLU A 928 9.54 -26.67 -33.04
CA GLU A 928 9.93 -25.49 -33.81
C GLU A 928 9.49 -24.21 -33.07
N GLN A 929 10.27 -23.14 -33.17
CA GLN A 929 9.92 -21.86 -32.55
C GLN A 929 8.65 -21.28 -33.19
N MET A 930 7.72 -20.78 -32.38
CA MET A 930 6.47 -20.20 -32.85
C MET A 930 6.74 -18.88 -33.60
N PRO A 931 6.32 -18.75 -34.89
CA PRO A 931 6.49 -17.52 -35.66
C PRO A 931 5.80 -16.32 -35.02
N ALA A 932 6.41 -15.13 -35.13
CA ALA A 932 5.89 -13.91 -34.50
C ALA A 932 4.53 -13.43 -35.07
N ASP A 933 4.18 -13.85 -36.29
CA ASP A 933 2.91 -13.56 -36.97
C ASP A 933 1.84 -14.66 -36.77
N HIS A 934 2.18 -15.72 -36.03
CA HIS A 934 1.29 -16.86 -35.77
C HIS A 934 -0.03 -16.41 -35.14
N VAL A 935 -1.12 -17.09 -35.48
CA VAL A 935 -2.49 -16.69 -35.09
C VAL A 935 -2.67 -16.52 -33.58
N LEU A 936 -1.97 -17.32 -32.77
CA LEU A 936 -2.01 -17.25 -31.30
C LEU A 936 -1.35 -15.98 -30.72
N LEU A 937 -0.45 -15.35 -31.47
CA LEU A 937 0.26 -14.12 -31.09
C LEU A 937 -0.38 -12.87 -31.73
N ARG A 938 -1.52 -13.00 -32.42
CA ARG A 938 -2.20 -11.83 -32.98
C ARG A 938 -2.86 -11.00 -31.87
N GLY A 939 -2.57 -9.71 -31.88
CA GLY A 939 -3.10 -8.75 -30.91
C GLY A 939 -2.39 -8.74 -29.55
N THR A 940 -1.44 -9.64 -29.31
CA THR A 940 -0.66 -9.72 -28.07
C THR A 940 0.84 -9.88 -28.39
N ARG A 941 1.74 -9.69 -27.42
CA ARG A 941 3.19 -9.87 -27.62
C ARG A 941 3.80 -10.59 -26.42
N PRO A 942 4.59 -11.66 -26.61
CA PRO A 942 5.32 -12.30 -25.52
C PRO A 942 6.18 -11.27 -24.79
N ALA A 943 5.85 -11.03 -23.52
CA ALA A 943 6.57 -10.13 -22.64
C ALA A 943 6.90 -10.90 -21.36
N LEU A 944 8.18 -10.97 -21.01
CA LEU A 944 8.64 -11.58 -19.76
C LEU A 944 8.48 -10.60 -18.60
N ARG A 945 8.42 -11.15 -17.38
CA ARG A 945 8.50 -10.39 -16.13
C ARG A 945 9.84 -9.63 -16.05
N SER A 946 9.85 -8.54 -15.27
CA SER A 946 10.98 -7.59 -15.18
C SER A 946 12.26 -8.15 -14.55
N GLY A 947 12.18 -9.23 -13.76
CA GLY A 947 13.37 -9.94 -13.26
C GLY A 947 14.05 -10.80 -14.35
N PRO A 948 13.33 -11.72 -15.02
CA PRO A 948 13.90 -12.56 -16.08
C PRO A 948 14.53 -11.84 -17.27
N SER A 949 14.04 -10.67 -17.66
CA SER A 949 14.53 -9.95 -18.85
C SER A 949 16.00 -9.53 -18.76
N THR A 950 16.53 -9.30 -17.55
CA THR A 950 17.95 -8.99 -17.32
C THR A 950 18.85 -10.24 -17.25
N MET A 951 18.29 -11.43 -17.03
CA MET A 951 19.06 -12.68 -16.91
C MET A 951 19.15 -13.51 -18.19
N VAL A 952 18.21 -13.35 -19.14
CA VAL A 952 18.06 -14.29 -20.28
C VAL A 952 18.80 -13.85 -21.56
N GLY A 953 19.14 -12.56 -21.71
CA GLY A 953 20.14 -12.11 -22.69
C GLY A 953 19.85 -12.41 -24.18
N GLY A 954 18.61 -12.31 -24.67
CA GLY A 954 18.37 -12.37 -26.12
C GLY A 954 16.94 -12.68 -26.59
N ALA A 955 16.70 -12.41 -27.88
CA ALA A 955 15.41 -12.30 -28.57
C ALA A 955 14.55 -13.59 -28.75
N SER A 956 14.61 -14.56 -27.83
CA SER A 956 13.72 -15.73 -27.88
C SER A 956 12.35 -15.41 -27.27
N THR A 957 11.27 -15.69 -28.01
CA THR A 957 9.90 -15.65 -27.48
C THR A 957 9.62 -16.77 -26.47
N GLY A 958 10.44 -17.83 -26.43
CA GLY A 958 10.25 -18.99 -25.57
C GLY A 958 9.07 -19.91 -25.91
N LEU A 959 8.31 -19.60 -26.96
CA LEU A 959 7.17 -20.41 -27.40
C LEU A 959 7.57 -21.34 -28.54
N TYR A 960 7.26 -22.62 -28.38
CA TYR A 960 7.52 -23.67 -29.36
C TYR A 960 6.21 -24.39 -29.70
N ARG A 961 6.11 -24.89 -30.93
CA ARG A 961 5.06 -25.82 -31.36
C ARG A 961 5.68 -27.12 -31.88
N LEU A 962 4.99 -28.23 -31.71
CA LEU A 962 5.31 -29.52 -32.31
C LEU A 962 4.00 -30.05 -32.92
N PRO A 963 3.74 -29.80 -34.22
CA PRO A 963 2.59 -30.38 -34.92
C PRO A 963 2.82 -31.87 -35.16
N HIS A 964 1.82 -32.71 -34.87
CA HIS A 964 1.89 -34.16 -35.07
C HIS A 964 0.49 -34.76 -35.27
N GLY A 965 0.31 -35.57 -36.30
CA GLY A 965 -1.01 -36.07 -36.69
C GLY A 965 -1.98 -34.93 -37.04
N GLN A 966 -3.17 -34.93 -36.44
CA GLN A 966 -4.15 -33.83 -36.58
C GLN A 966 -4.04 -32.76 -35.48
N GLY A 967 -3.16 -32.95 -34.49
CA GLY A 967 -3.02 -32.10 -33.32
C GLY A 967 -1.62 -31.52 -33.16
N GLN A 968 -1.34 -31.02 -31.95
CA GLN A 968 -0.02 -30.47 -31.64
C GLN A 968 0.25 -30.35 -30.14
N VAL A 969 1.53 -30.26 -29.81
CA VAL A 969 2.00 -29.72 -28.53
C VAL A 969 2.42 -28.27 -28.71
N ILE A 970 2.05 -27.41 -27.76
CA ILE A 970 2.62 -26.08 -27.55
C ILE A 970 3.40 -26.14 -26.25
N PHE A 971 4.68 -25.77 -26.29
CA PHE A 971 5.56 -25.82 -25.13
C PHE A 971 6.24 -24.45 -24.88
N THR A 972 6.41 -24.12 -23.61
CA THR A 972 7.24 -23.00 -23.13
C THR A 972 8.05 -23.40 -21.90
N PRO A 973 9.35 -23.05 -21.81
CA PRO A 973 10.16 -23.22 -20.60
C PRO A 973 9.89 -22.11 -19.56
N TRP A 974 9.11 -21.09 -19.93
CA TRP A 974 8.68 -19.99 -19.07
C TRP A 974 7.28 -20.23 -18.50
N ASP A 975 7.05 -19.74 -17.28
CA ASP A 975 5.75 -19.80 -16.60
C ASP A 975 4.67 -18.99 -17.34
N ILE A 976 3.53 -19.66 -17.55
CA ILE A 976 2.22 -19.05 -17.86
C ILE A 976 1.30 -19.16 -16.64
N THR A 977 1.35 -20.30 -15.93
CA THR A 977 0.42 -20.72 -14.87
C THR A 977 0.33 -19.71 -13.71
N THR A 978 1.44 -19.19 -13.20
CA THR A 978 1.43 -18.14 -12.16
C THR A 978 1.03 -16.77 -12.74
N GLY A 979 1.31 -16.53 -14.03
CA GLY A 979 0.74 -15.41 -14.80
C GLY A 979 -0.79 -15.42 -14.83
N LEU A 980 -1.42 -16.58 -14.99
CA LEU A 980 -2.88 -16.72 -14.98
C LEU A 980 -3.51 -16.45 -13.60
N VAL A 981 -2.79 -16.64 -12.49
CA VAL A 981 -3.22 -16.17 -11.15
C VAL A 981 -3.14 -14.64 -11.05
N GLY A 982 -2.22 -14.00 -11.77
CA GLY A 982 -1.93 -12.57 -11.63
C GLY A 982 -1.07 -12.26 -10.40
N ALA A 983 -0.44 -13.26 -9.79
CA ALA A 983 0.46 -13.07 -8.66
C ALA A 983 1.76 -12.39 -9.10
N GLY A 984 2.14 -11.30 -8.44
CA GLY A 984 3.32 -10.50 -8.75
C GLY A 984 4.65 -11.11 -8.33
N ALA A 985 4.65 -12.20 -7.55
CA ALA A 985 5.79 -12.72 -6.81
C ALA A 985 7.15 -12.70 -7.54
N TRP A 986 8.17 -12.16 -6.88
CA TRP A 986 9.55 -12.11 -7.37
C TRP A 986 10.17 -13.52 -7.48
N GLY A 987 11.04 -13.70 -8.47
CA GLY A 987 11.68 -14.97 -8.80
C GLY A 987 10.90 -15.83 -9.81
N VAL A 988 9.61 -15.56 -10.02
CA VAL A 988 8.80 -16.25 -11.03
C VAL A 988 9.32 -15.91 -12.43
N THR A 989 9.86 -16.92 -13.11
CA THR A 989 10.48 -16.78 -14.43
C THR A 989 9.47 -17.11 -15.53
N GLY A 990 8.57 -16.16 -15.74
CA GLY A 990 7.41 -16.30 -16.63
C GLY A 990 7.07 -15.06 -17.44
N TYR A 991 5.99 -15.18 -18.21
CA TYR A 991 5.40 -14.05 -18.91
C TYR A 991 4.61 -13.14 -17.96
N GLN A 992 4.33 -11.94 -18.45
CA GLN A 992 3.44 -10.98 -17.81
C GLN A 992 1.98 -11.49 -17.80
N PRO A 993 1.19 -11.26 -16.72
CA PRO A 993 -0.21 -11.70 -16.62
C PRO A 993 -1.10 -11.32 -17.81
N GLU A 994 -0.87 -10.14 -18.39
CA GLU A 994 -1.51 -9.60 -19.60
C GLU A 994 -1.40 -10.60 -20.75
N PHE A 995 -0.16 -11.00 -21.05
CA PHE A 995 0.14 -11.93 -22.12
C PHE A 995 -0.45 -13.31 -21.84
N CYS A 996 -0.33 -13.81 -20.60
CA CYS A 996 -0.85 -15.13 -20.24
C CYS A 996 -2.36 -15.27 -20.50
N LEU A 997 -3.15 -14.25 -20.16
CA LEU A 997 -4.60 -14.25 -20.39
C LEU A 997 -4.94 -14.19 -21.88
N ASP A 998 -4.38 -13.24 -22.63
CA ASP A 998 -4.61 -13.09 -24.08
C ASP A 998 -4.20 -14.35 -24.85
N PHE A 999 -3.02 -14.91 -24.55
CA PHE A 999 -2.48 -16.09 -25.21
C PHE A 999 -3.36 -17.32 -24.97
N LEU A 1000 -3.84 -17.55 -23.74
CA LEU A 1000 -4.75 -18.64 -23.42
C LEU A 1000 -6.14 -18.42 -24.03
N ASP A 1001 -6.63 -17.18 -24.13
CA ASP A 1001 -7.90 -16.87 -24.78
C ASP A 1001 -7.88 -17.20 -26.28
N ASN A 1002 -6.78 -16.81 -26.94
CA ASN A 1002 -6.46 -17.15 -28.32
C ASN A 1002 -6.32 -18.67 -28.51
N LEU A 1003 -5.59 -19.36 -27.63
CA LEU A 1003 -5.37 -20.80 -27.68
C LEU A 1003 -6.66 -21.59 -27.52
N LEU A 1004 -7.48 -21.26 -26.53
CA LEU A 1004 -8.80 -21.87 -26.31
C LEU A 1004 -9.73 -21.68 -27.52
N THR A 1005 -9.67 -20.50 -28.16
CA THR A 1005 -10.46 -20.19 -29.35
C THR A 1005 -9.98 -20.98 -30.57
N TRP A 1006 -8.68 -21.11 -30.76
CA TRP A 1006 -8.06 -21.78 -31.89
C TRP A 1006 -8.11 -23.31 -31.79
N ALA A 1007 -7.87 -23.90 -30.62
CA ALA A 1007 -7.99 -25.34 -30.38
C ALA A 1007 -9.42 -25.87 -30.60
N ALA A 1008 -10.44 -25.00 -30.49
CA ALA A 1008 -11.83 -25.33 -30.84
C ALA A 1008 -12.18 -25.11 -32.33
N ALA A 1009 -11.27 -24.52 -33.12
CA ALA A 1009 -11.46 -24.23 -34.54
C ALA A 1009 -10.68 -25.18 -35.46
N VAL A 1010 -9.59 -25.77 -34.98
CA VAL A 1010 -8.94 -26.93 -35.61
C VAL A 1010 -9.93 -28.11 -35.63
N ARG A 1011 -10.05 -28.78 -36.77
CA ARG A 1011 -11.01 -29.88 -37.01
C ARG A 1011 -10.27 -31.16 -37.36
#